data_AF-K9PTF5-F1
#
_entry.id   AF-K9PTF5-F1
#
_cell.length_a   1.000
_cell.length_b   1.000
_cell.length_c   1.000
_cell.angle_alpha   90.00
_cell.angle_beta   90.00
_cell.angle_gamma   90.00
#
_symmetry.space_group_name_H-M   'P 1'
#
loop_
_entity.id
_entity.type
_entity.pdbx_description
1 polymer ?
#
loop_
_entity_poly.entity_id
_entity_poly.type
_entity_poly.pdbx_seq_one_letter_code
_entity_poly.pdbx_strand_id
1 'polypeptide(L)'
;MTDNILNFIEFKKDGIDGVDGLAGSWSVTVSPDGKFLYAAGSKDSAVAVFKRNPDTGKLSFVEVQKDGVGGVDGLNYVTSVTVSPDGKFLYASGFGDSAVAVFKRNPDTGKLSFVEVQKNNVGGITGLFSVDYVTVSPDNKFLYTAAYNDSAVAVFQRNTDTGQLSFVEVKKNGIAGITGLGQVSSITVSPDNNFLYTTGLNDSAVAVFKRDATTGKLSFVEVKKDGVGGVDGLGGVFSATISPDGQYLYAAGYYDSAVAVFKRDKTTGKLSFVEVKKDGVGGVDGLGGAFSVTISPDGKYVYAAGRIDSAVAMFARDANTGKLSFLKVQKDGVGSVDGLADAYSVTLSPDGKYLYAAGRNDSAVAVFNTAPQNENNIAPTTLLAKLAIANTLSENETNTATLTKLDTEDIFTIKNNFEDSKAKLSVKIQSNTAQLVNQLSVFTVDDAQGTIDGIVPGAVGYTEKALQRSKVIFSPIANLPDGFNPTDLTSLLEFESGANLRFYLVRNSTTEEVLSGKTPLSDVLFLNEGVAEDDGFSLNFQDLVVKIQATNQALPLGTGLQGQQQGELIDLRGVTQSVTAEFIVNREAAYDNFVGFYAVADENGGIDTNGDGIADVLVGQAGYTEAAVSQRVAGIDLTVNNQGTATYTGTFEADSLFAPFIIANGRPDAILDSDPNNNPDVYFSFLGANTDQASHIRLLGSNTFGFEDLVNGGNQDYNDFIVRINLSVNNPTT
;
A
#
# COMPACT_ATOMS: atom_id res chain seq x y z
N MET A 1 11.67 6.44 -6.21
CA MET A 1 12.18 7.11 -4.98
C MET A 1 11.47 6.42 -3.82
N THR A 2 12.18 5.64 -3.00
CA THR A 2 11.71 4.92 -1.79
C THR A 2 10.47 4.02 -1.92
N ASP A 3 10.66 2.85 -2.55
CA ASP A 3 9.68 1.76 -2.74
C ASP A 3 9.39 0.91 -1.49
N ASN A 4 9.40 1.46 -0.27
CA ASN A 4 9.01 0.66 0.89
C ASN A 4 7.62 1.03 1.39
N ILE A 5 6.76 0.01 1.41
CA ILE A 5 5.38 0.16 1.82
C ILE A 5 5.25 -0.37 3.24
N LEU A 6 5.08 0.52 4.22
CA LEU A 6 4.54 0.13 5.52
C LEU A 6 3.03 -0.06 5.33
N ASN A 7 2.56 -1.30 5.18
CA ASN A 7 1.15 -1.62 4.91
C ASN A 7 0.61 -2.59 5.94
N PHE A 8 -0.58 -2.30 6.46
CA PHE A 8 -1.25 -3.15 7.44
C PHE A 8 -1.70 -4.48 6.82
N ILE A 9 -1.52 -5.58 7.55
CA ILE A 9 -1.89 -6.94 7.14
C ILE A 9 -3.02 -7.48 8.03
N GLU A 10 -2.79 -7.52 9.33
CA GLU A 10 -3.73 -8.01 10.34
C GLU A 10 -3.30 -7.55 11.74
N PHE A 11 -4.11 -7.87 12.74
CA PHE A 11 -3.72 -7.83 14.15
C PHE A 11 -4.16 -9.11 14.87
N LYS A 12 -3.50 -9.43 15.99
CA LYS A 12 -3.94 -10.46 16.96
C LYS A 12 -4.23 -9.80 18.29
N LYS A 13 -5.39 -10.06 18.89
CA LYS A 13 -5.87 -9.38 20.09
C LYS A 13 -6.21 -10.38 21.18
N ASP A 14 -5.89 -10.03 22.43
CA ASP A 14 -6.17 -10.86 23.59
C ASP A 14 -7.66 -11.20 23.72
N GLY A 15 -7.97 -12.46 24.02
CA GLY A 15 -9.34 -12.95 24.19
C GLY A 15 -10.14 -13.15 22.89
N ILE A 16 -9.55 -12.88 21.72
CA ILE A 16 -10.18 -13.04 20.40
C ILE A 16 -9.54 -14.21 19.65
N ASP A 17 -10.35 -15.02 18.95
CA ASP A 17 -9.89 -16.15 18.13
C ASP A 17 -8.96 -17.14 18.85
N GLY A 18 -9.15 -17.30 20.17
CA GLY A 18 -8.36 -18.19 21.02
C GLY A 18 -6.97 -17.67 21.39
N VAL A 19 -6.65 -16.42 21.07
CA VAL A 19 -5.43 -15.74 21.50
C VAL A 19 -5.52 -15.40 23.00
N ASP A 20 -4.46 -15.67 23.74
CA ASP A 20 -4.34 -15.41 25.18
C ASP A 20 -2.91 -14.94 25.51
N GLY A 21 -2.74 -14.20 26.60
CA GLY A 21 -1.44 -13.71 27.06
C GLY A 21 -0.96 -12.44 26.38
N LEU A 22 -1.86 -11.70 25.72
CA LEU A 22 -1.54 -10.42 25.07
C LEU A 22 -2.07 -9.21 25.88
N ALA A 23 -2.72 -9.39 27.03
CA ALA A 23 -3.20 -8.27 27.82
C ALA A 23 -2.04 -7.32 28.17
N GLY A 24 -2.13 -6.07 27.72
CA GLY A 24 -1.04 -5.11 27.86
C GLY A 24 0.23 -5.47 27.10
N SER A 25 0.10 -6.00 25.87
CA SER A 25 1.22 -6.29 24.95
C SER A 25 2.28 -5.19 24.97
N TRP A 26 3.48 -5.51 25.44
CA TRP A 26 4.56 -4.55 25.73
C TRP A 26 5.74 -4.71 24.77
N SER A 27 6.20 -5.94 24.55
CA SER A 27 7.36 -6.24 23.72
C SER A 27 7.06 -7.40 22.79
N VAL A 28 7.57 -7.31 21.56
CA VAL A 28 7.53 -8.39 20.57
C VAL A 28 8.92 -8.69 20.03
N THR A 29 9.23 -9.97 19.82
CA THR A 29 10.47 -10.40 19.16
C THR A 29 10.19 -11.55 18.19
N VAL A 30 10.85 -11.53 17.04
CA VAL A 30 10.85 -12.65 16.10
C VAL A 30 12.06 -13.55 16.40
N SER A 31 11.90 -14.87 16.28
CA SER A 31 13.03 -15.79 16.41
C SER A 31 14.06 -15.60 15.27
N PRO A 32 15.35 -15.90 15.49
CA PRO A 32 16.38 -15.74 14.44
C PRO A 32 16.11 -16.56 13.17
N ASP A 33 15.41 -17.68 13.30
CA ASP A 33 14.98 -18.52 12.17
C ASP A 33 13.75 -17.96 11.42
N GLY A 34 13.15 -16.86 11.90
CA GLY A 34 12.00 -16.18 11.29
C GLY A 34 10.67 -16.94 11.42
N LYS A 35 10.62 -18.07 12.12
CA LYS A 35 9.45 -18.96 12.15
C LYS A 35 8.42 -18.64 13.23
N PHE A 36 8.82 -17.94 14.29
CA PHE A 36 7.96 -17.69 15.45
C PHE A 36 8.12 -16.27 15.96
N LEU A 37 7.04 -15.75 16.54
CA LEU A 37 7.01 -14.48 17.25
C LEU A 37 6.62 -14.73 18.70
N TYR A 38 7.28 -14.02 19.61
CA TYR A 38 7.04 -14.06 21.04
C TYR A 38 6.63 -12.67 21.50
N ALA A 39 5.55 -12.59 22.26
CA ALA A 39 5.01 -11.34 22.78
C ALA A 39 4.93 -11.38 24.32
N ALA A 40 5.30 -10.28 24.96
CA ALA A 40 5.16 -10.06 26.39
C ALA A 40 3.83 -9.36 26.69
N GLY A 41 2.88 -10.07 27.30
CA GLY A 41 1.63 -9.50 27.83
C GLY A 41 1.83 -9.07 29.27
N SER A 42 2.10 -7.78 29.50
CA SER A 42 2.50 -7.31 30.82
C SER A 42 1.37 -7.39 31.85
N LYS A 43 0.11 -7.23 31.44
CA LYS A 43 -1.05 -7.32 32.35
C LYS A 43 -1.45 -8.76 32.65
N ASP A 44 -1.18 -9.69 31.73
CA ASP A 44 -1.36 -11.13 31.96
C ASP A 44 -0.19 -11.79 32.68
N SER A 45 0.94 -11.08 32.83
CA SER A 45 2.20 -11.68 33.30
C SER A 45 2.56 -12.92 32.49
N ALA A 46 2.54 -12.77 31.17
CA ALA A 46 2.56 -13.89 30.24
C ALA A 46 3.43 -13.67 29.00
N VAL A 47 4.00 -14.76 28.49
CA VAL A 47 4.64 -14.81 27.18
C VAL A 47 3.75 -15.58 26.22
N ALA A 48 3.16 -14.90 25.25
CA ALA A 48 2.38 -15.50 24.17
C ALA A 48 3.30 -15.91 23.01
N VAL A 49 3.05 -17.08 22.44
CA VAL A 49 3.83 -17.67 21.34
C VAL A 49 2.97 -17.77 20.09
N PHE A 50 3.48 -17.24 18.99
CA PHE A 50 2.84 -17.30 17.68
C PHE A 50 3.76 -17.98 16.68
N LYS A 51 3.18 -18.84 15.84
CA LYS A 51 3.80 -19.30 14.60
C LYS A 51 3.63 -18.19 13.56
N ARG A 52 4.73 -17.83 12.91
CA ARG A 52 4.75 -16.85 11.82
C ARG A 52 4.69 -17.59 10.49
N ASN A 53 3.81 -17.13 9.60
CA ASN A 53 3.88 -17.47 8.19
C ASN A 53 4.95 -16.59 7.52
N PRO A 54 6.06 -17.14 7.02
CA PRO A 54 7.16 -16.34 6.48
C PRO A 54 6.81 -15.60 5.19
N ASP A 55 5.81 -16.07 4.43
CA ASP A 55 5.43 -15.55 3.12
C ASP A 55 4.34 -14.47 3.20
N THR A 56 3.60 -14.42 4.31
CA THR A 56 2.51 -13.45 4.49
C THR A 56 2.66 -12.60 5.75
N GLY A 57 3.63 -12.92 6.61
CA GLY A 57 3.80 -12.29 7.91
C GLY A 57 2.75 -12.65 8.96
N LYS A 58 1.63 -13.28 8.55
CA LYS A 58 0.50 -13.60 9.43
C LYS A 58 0.90 -14.51 10.60
N LEU A 59 0.21 -14.33 11.72
CA LEU A 59 0.44 -15.02 12.98
C LEU A 59 -0.64 -16.07 13.25
N SER A 60 -0.24 -17.18 13.86
CA SER A 60 -1.17 -18.19 14.40
C SER A 60 -0.76 -18.52 15.83
N PHE A 61 -1.70 -18.43 16.76
CA PHE A 61 -1.43 -18.68 18.17
C PHE A 61 -0.97 -20.13 18.41
N VAL A 62 0.01 -20.33 19.28
CA VAL A 62 0.60 -21.64 19.61
C VAL A 62 0.36 -22.00 21.06
N GLU A 63 0.82 -21.15 21.98
CA GLU A 63 0.68 -21.33 23.42
C GLU A 63 0.92 -20.03 24.17
N VAL A 64 0.69 -20.08 25.49
CA VAL A 64 1.00 -19.02 26.44
C VAL A 64 1.70 -19.60 27.66
N GLN A 65 2.76 -18.94 28.14
CA GLN A 65 3.41 -19.24 29.42
C GLN A 65 3.03 -18.13 30.40
N LYS A 66 2.42 -18.48 31.54
CA LYS A 66 1.94 -17.52 32.54
C LYS A 66 2.69 -17.68 33.86
N ASP A 67 2.93 -16.57 34.54
CA ASP A 67 3.54 -16.58 35.87
C ASP A 67 2.73 -17.45 36.87
N GLY A 68 3.42 -18.28 37.64
CA GLY A 68 2.81 -19.18 38.62
C GLY A 68 2.06 -20.39 38.05
N VAL A 69 2.00 -20.56 36.72
CA VAL A 69 1.31 -21.68 36.06
C VAL A 69 2.31 -22.69 35.53
N GLY A 70 2.07 -23.98 35.76
CA GLY A 70 2.89 -25.05 35.20
C GLY A 70 4.36 -25.05 35.66
N GLY A 71 4.65 -24.42 36.81
CA GLY A 71 6.00 -24.27 37.36
C GLY A 71 6.81 -23.09 36.78
N VAL A 72 6.19 -22.26 35.93
CA VAL A 72 6.79 -21.01 35.44
C VAL A 72 6.81 -19.97 36.57
N ASP A 73 7.94 -19.29 36.71
CA ASP A 73 8.18 -18.25 37.71
C ASP A 73 9.03 -17.12 37.08
N GLY A 74 8.90 -15.90 37.59
CA GLY A 74 9.68 -14.74 37.14
C GLY A 74 9.08 -14.00 35.96
N LEU A 75 7.79 -14.20 35.66
CA LEU A 75 7.07 -13.53 34.57
C LEU A 75 6.13 -12.42 35.05
N ASN A 76 6.05 -12.14 36.35
CA ASN A 76 5.18 -11.07 36.85
C ASN A 76 5.51 -9.73 36.17
N TYR A 77 4.50 -9.14 35.52
CA TYR A 77 4.63 -7.92 34.73
C TYR A 77 5.76 -7.99 33.71
N VAL A 78 5.74 -8.98 32.82
CA VAL A 78 6.78 -9.15 31.80
C VAL A 78 6.83 -7.96 30.83
N THR A 79 8.00 -7.38 30.63
CA THR A 79 8.20 -6.18 29.79
C THR A 79 9.13 -6.42 28.59
N SER A 80 10.02 -7.41 28.64
CA SER A 80 10.90 -7.74 27.52
C SER A 80 10.99 -9.24 27.33
N VAL A 81 11.04 -9.65 26.07
CA VAL A 81 11.34 -11.02 25.64
C VAL A 81 12.40 -10.97 24.56
N THR A 82 13.45 -11.79 24.67
CA THR A 82 14.50 -11.92 23.65
C THR A 82 14.81 -13.39 23.40
N VAL A 83 14.99 -13.75 22.13
CA VAL A 83 15.50 -15.07 21.75
C VAL A 83 17.01 -14.98 21.61
N SER A 84 17.76 -15.98 22.06
CA SER A 84 19.21 -16.03 21.86
C SER A 84 19.55 -16.10 20.37
N PRO A 85 20.68 -15.53 19.90
CA PRO A 85 21.04 -15.56 18.48
C PRO A 85 21.17 -16.99 17.89
N ASP A 86 21.51 -17.99 18.71
CA ASP A 86 21.50 -19.42 18.34
C ASP A 86 20.10 -20.03 18.21
N GLY A 87 19.03 -19.29 18.55
CA GLY A 87 17.63 -19.68 18.43
C GLY A 87 17.15 -20.72 19.45
N LYS A 88 17.99 -21.14 20.41
CA LYS A 88 17.71 -22.27 21.31
C LYS A 88 16.98 -21.89 22.60
N PHE A 89 17.08 -20.64 23.04
CA PHE A 89 16.53 -20.20 24.32
C PHE A 89 15.83 -18.85 24.20
N LEU A 90 14.85 -18.61 25.07
CA LEU A 90 14.17 -17.34 25.25
C LEU A 90 14.40 -16.85 26.68
N TYR A 91 14.67 -15.56 26.82
CA TYR A 91 14.84 -14.87 28.09
C TYR A 91 13.77 -13.80 28.23
N ALA A 92 13.10 -13.76 29.37
CA ALA A 92 12.04 -12.80 29.65
C ALA A 92 12.36 -12.01 30.93
N SER A 93 12.10 -10.70 30.92
CA SER A 93 12.24 -9.84 32.10
C SER A 93 10.91 -9.71 32.84
N GLY A 94 10.83 -10.25 34.05
CA GLY A 94 9.70 -10.04 34.96
C GLY A 94 9.93 -8.77 35.76
N PHE A 95 9.34 -7.65 35.33
CA PHE A 95 9.53 -6.36 35.99
C PHE A 95 8.97 -6.36 37.41
N GLY A 96 7.82 -7.03 37.63
CA GLY A 96 7.21 -7.16 38.95
C GLY A 96 8.00 -8.09 39.88
N ASP A 97 8.54 -9.17 39.33
CA ASP A 97 9.34 -10.14 40.10
C ASP A 97 10.80 -9.74 40.29
N SER A 98 11.26 -8.67 39.63
CA SER A 98 12.67 -8.28 39.62
C SER A 98 13.56 -9.43 39.18
N ALA A 99 13.19 -10.05 38.05
CA ALA A 99 13.71 -11.35 37.64
C ALA A 99 13.97 -11.47 36.14
N VAL A 100 14.79 -12.46 35.78
CA VAL A 100 14.95 -12.97 34.42
C VAL A 100 14.53 -14.43 34.40
N ALA A 101 13.46 -14.75 33.68
CA ALA A 101 13.02 -16.12 33.44
C ALA A 101 13.69 -16.67 32.17
N VAL A 102 14.13 -17.93 32.22
CA VAL A 102 14.85 -18.62 31.14
C VAL A 102 14.00 -19.78 30.64
N PHE A 103 13.80 -19.85 29.32
CA PHE A 103 13.07 -20.91 28.67
C PHE A 103 13.92 -21.56 27.59
N LYS A 104 13.86 -22.89 27.51
CA LYS A 104 14.30 -23.64 26.35
C LYS A 104 13.24 -23.53 25.28
N ARG A 105 13.65 -23.14 24.08
CA ARG A 105 12.77 -23.04 22.91
C ARG A 105 12.87 -24.32 22.10
N ASN A 106 11.73 -24.89 21.73
CA ASN A 106 11.66 -25.88 20.67
C ASN A 106 11.63 -25.14 19.31
N PRO A 107 12.65 -25.29 18.44
CA PRO A 107 12.72 -24.55 17.18
C PRO A 107 11.67 -24.98 16.14
N ASP A 108 11.09 -26.18 16.28
CA ASP A 108 10.11 -26.72 15.33
C ASP A 108 8.69 -26.30 15.68
N THR A 109 8.37 -26.24 16.98
CA THR A 109 7.02 -25.92 17.46
C THR A 109 6.90 -24.52 18.05
N GLY A 110 8.01 -23.84 18.31
CA GLY A 110 8.06 -22.55 18.98
C GLY A 110 7.82 -22.62 20.49
N LYS A 111 7.36 -23.77 21.00
CA LYS A 111 6.98 -23.95 22.41
C LYS A 111 8.16 -23.74 23.35
N LEU A 112 7.82 -23.27 24.54
CA LEU A 112 8.75 -22.92 25.60
C LEU A 112 8.68 -23.97 26.70
N SER A 113 9.83 -24.29 27.28
CA SER A 113 9.95 -25.10 28.48
C SER A 113 10.78 -24.33 29.49
N PHE A 114 10.21 -24.06 30.66
CA PHE A 114 10.89 -23.32 31.72
C PHE A 114 12.18 -24.05 32.15
N VAL A 115 13.27 -23.29 32.31
CA VAL A 115 14.60 -23.78 32.70
C VAL A 115 14.95 -23.30 34.09
N GLU A 116 14.97 -22.00 34.30
CA GLU A 116 15.32 -21.37 35.57
C GLU A 116 14.82 -19.93 35.65
N VAL A 117 14.98 -19.32 36.83
CA VAL A 117 14.74 -17.90 37.07
C VAL A 117 15.90 -17.31 37.88
N GLN A 118 16.38 -16.14 37.46
CA GLN A 118 17.37 -15.35 38.20
C GLN A 118 16.65 -14.18 38.87
N LYS A 119 16.72 -14.07 40.20
CA LYS A 119 15.99 -13.05 40.97
C LYS A 119 16.94 -12.09 41.69
N ASN A 120 16.50 -10.84 41.85
CA ASN A 120 17.24 -9.87 42.63
C ASN A 120 17.45 -10.34 44.08
N ASN A 121 18.66 -10.14 44.62
CA ASN A 121 19.08 -10.55 45.96
C ASN A 121 19.03 -12.07 46.24
N VAL A 122 18.96 -12.91 45.20
CA VAL A 122 19.07 -14.38 45.29
C VAL A 122 20.41 -14.82 44.71
N GLY A 123 21.10 -15.77 45.35
CA GLY A 123 22.35 -16.32 44.81
C GLY A 123 23.50 -15.29 44.64
N GLY A 124 23.47 -14.18 45.39
CA GLY A 124 24.45 -13.09 45.28
C GLY A 124 24.19 -12.12 44.13
N ILE A 125 23.08 -12.26 43.42
CA ILE A 125 22.70 -11.41 42.30
C ILE A 125 22.19 -10.08 42.83
N THR A 126 22.69 -8.99 42.28
CA THR A 126 22.26 -7.62 42.61
C THR A 126 22.08 -6.83 41.34
N GLY A 127 21.30 -5.75 41.39
CA GLY A 127 21.06 -4.93 40.20
C GLY A 127 20.02 -5.53 39.25
N LEU A 128 19.01 -6.22 39.80
CA LEU A 128 17.86 -6.73 39.04
C LEU A 128 16.53 -6.13 39.52
N PHE A 129 16.53 -5.10 40.38
CA PHE A 129 15.26 -4.53 40.84
C PHE A 129 14.47 -3.94 39.67
N SER A 130 13.31 -4.54 39.40
CA SER A 130 12.46 -4.30 38.23
C SER A 130 13.22 -4.32 36.91
N VAL A 131 13.56 -5.53 36.45
CA VAL A 131 14.20 -5.73 35.15
C VAL A 131 13.24 -5.35 34.04
N ASP A 132 13.61 -4.35 33.24
CA ASP A 132 12.78 -3.80 32.17
C ASP A 132 13.16 -4.35 30.80
N TYR A 133 14.45 -4.66 30.60
CA TYR A 133 14.97 -5.15 29.32
C TYR A 133 16.02 -6.24 29.51
N VAL A 134 16.05 -7.19 28.57
CA VAL A 134 17.04 -8.26 28.50
C VAL A 134 17.57 -8.39 27.06
N THR A 135 18.88 -8.58 26.90
CA THR A 135 19.48 -8.83 25.58
C THR A 135 20.66 -9.78 25.66
N VAL A 136 20.90 -10.55 24.60
CA VAL A 136 22.01 -11.51 24.49
C VAL A 136 23.05 -10.96 23.52
N SER A 137 24.35 -11.08 23.86
CA SER A 137 25.42 -10.65 22.95
C SER A 137 25.42 -11.43 21.64
N PRO A 138 25.78 -10.81 20.50
CA PRO A 138 25.85 -11.48 19.20
C PRO A 138 26.68 -12.78 19.17
N ASP A 139 27.70 -12.90 20.03
CA ASP A 139 28.50 -14.13 20.18
C ASP A 139 27.84 -15.25 21.00
N ASN A 140 26.59 -15.08 21.46
CA ASN A 140 25.82 -16.01 22.29
C ASN A 140 26.34 -16.28 23.71
N LYS A 141 27.40 -15.59 24.16
CA LYS A 141 28.10 -15.95 25.40
C LYS A 141 27.61 -15.23 26.65
N PHE A 142 26.98 -14.06 26.51
CA PHE A 142 26.60 -13.23 27.64
C PHE A 142 25.20 -12.66 27.47
N LEU A 143 24.53 -12.42 28.59
CA LEU A 143 23.24 -11.74 28.68
C LEU A 143 23.39 -10.49 29.55
N TYR A 144 22.72 -9.42 29.15
CA TYR A 144 22.70 -8.14 29.82
C TYR A 144 21.27 -7.76 30.19
N THR A 145 21.10 -7.20 31.38
CA THR A 145 19.78 -6.77 31.87
C THR A 145 19.79 -5.28 32.18
N ALA A 146 18.70 -4.59 31.84
CA ALA A 146 18.41 -3.25 32.30
C ALA A 146 17.51 -3.34 33.53
N ALA A 147 18.03 -2.97 34.69
CA ALA A 147 17.24 -2.91 35.92
C ALA A 147 16.80 -1.48 36.17
N TYR A 148 15.54 -1.22 35.88
CA TYR A 148 14.95 0.12 35.85
C TYR A 148 15.01 0.78 37.22
N ASN A 149 14.49 0.12 38.25
CA ASN A 149 14.45 0.72 39.59
C ASN A 149 15.80 0.67 40.31
N ASP A 150 16.70 -0.24 39.93
CA ASP A 150 18.09 -0.25 40.43
C ASP A 150 19.03 0.72 39.69
N SER A 151 18.56 1.33 38.58
CA SER A 151 19.38 2.19 37.70
C SER A 151 20.71 1.52 37.34
N ALA A 152 20.61 0.27 36.88
CA ALA A 152 21.75 -0.63 36.75
C ALA A 152 21.71 -1.49 35.49
N VAL A 153 22.90 -1.95 35.08
CA VAL A 153 23.10 -3.02 34.12
C VAL A 153 23.74 -4.21 34.80
N ALA A 154 23.07 -5.37 34.80
CA ALA A 154 23.67 -6.61 35.27
C ALA A 154 24.17 -7.46 34.09
N VAL A 155 25.26 -8.18 34.33
CA VAL A 155 25.95 -9.01 33.33
C VAL A 155 25.90 -10.47 33.78
N PHE A 156 25.50 -11.36 32.87
CA PHE A 156 25.47 -12.80 33.08
C PHE A 156 26.26 -13.51 32.00
N GLN A 157 27.04 -14.51 32.38
CA GLN A 157 27.55 -15.51 31.46
C GLN A 157 26.44 -16.51 31.14
N ARG A 158 26.28 -16.82 29.86
CA ARG A 158 25.28 -17.76 29.35
C ARG A 158 25.93 -19.10 29.03
N ASN A 159 25.34 -20.18 29.54
CA ASN A 159 25.61 -21.52 29.06
C ASN A 159 24.83 -21.74 27.76
N THR A 160 25.51 -21.94 26.63
CA THR A 160 24.88 -22.07 25.30
C THR A 160 24.11 -23.39 25.10
N ASP A 161 24.38 -24.39 25.93
CA ASP A 161 23.77 -25.72 25.83
C ASP A 161 22.53 -25.85 26.70
N THR A 162 22.56 -25.23 27.90
CA THR A 162 21.46 -25.31 28.87
C THR A 162 20.64 -24.02 28.97
N GLY A 163 21.14 -22.91 28.42
CA GLY A 163 20.52 -21.59 28.50
C GLY A 163 20.72 -20.89 29.85
N GLN A 164 21.25 -21.60 30.85
CA GLN A 164 21.40 -21.10 32.21
C GLN A 164 22.35 -19.91 32.30
N LEU A 165 22.12 -19.07 33.31
CA LEU A 165 22.82 -17.82 33.54
C LEU A 165 23.69 -17.92 34.80
N SER A 166 24.87 -17.32 34.73
CA SER A 166 25.78 -17.16 35.87
C SER A 166 26.14 -15.70 36.01
N PHE A 167 25.85 -15.10 37.17
CA PHE A 167 26.11 -13.68 37.41
C PHE A 167 27.60 -13.34 37.33
N VAL A 168 27.94 -12.24 36.67
CA VAL A 168 29.31 -11.77 36.44
C VAL A 168 29.57 -10.48 37.20
N GLU A 169 28.78 -9.44 36.94
CA GLU A 169 28.91 -8.13 37.60
C GLU A 169 27.65 -7.28 37.45
N VAL A 170 27.65 -6.14 38.13
CA VAL A 170 26.65 -5.07 37.98
C VAL A 170 27.34 -3.71 37.82
N LYS A 171 26.81 -2.87 36.94
CA LYS A 171 27.15 -1.45 36.80
C LYS A 171 25.97 -0.61 37.26
N LYS A 172 26.19 0.36 38.16
CA LYS A 172 25.13 1.19 38.74
C LYS A 172 25.37 2.67 38.49
N ASN A 173 24.30 3.43 38.33
CA ASN A 173 24.37 4.88 38.21
C ASN A 173 25.05 5.51 39.46
N GLY A 174 25.92 6.49 39.24
CA GLY A 174 26.65 7.20 40.30
C GLY A 174 27.80 6.42 40.95
N ILE A 175 28.02 5.15 40.59
CA ILE A 175 29.08 4.32 41.16
C ILE A 175 30.27 4.23 40.21
N ALA A 176 31.49 4.34 40.74
CA ALA A 176 32.73 4.24 39.97
C ALA A 176 32.79 5.21 38.76
N GLY A 177 32.20 6.40 38.91
CA GLY A 177 32.17 7.43 37.86
C GLY A 177 31.17 7.18 36.72
N ILE A 178 30.34 6.15 36.84
CA ILE A 178 29.31 5.82 35.84
C ILE A 178 28.13 6.78 36.01
N THR A 179 27.67 7.36 34.91
CA THR A 179 26.52 8.27 34.86
C THR A 179 25.65 7.97 33.64
N GLY A 180 24.38 8.40 33.65
CA GLY A 180 23.45 8.19 32.54
C GLY A 180 22.74 6.84 32.58
N LEU A 181 22.79 6.15 33.71
CA LEU A 181 22.07 4.88 33.95
C LEU A 181 20.79 5.07 34.79
N GLY A 182 20.36 6.31 35.05
CA GLY A 182 19.11 6.57 35.78
C GLY A 182 17.93 5.95 35.06
N GLN A 183 17.28 4.96 35.68
CA GLN A 183 16.20 4.16 35.09
C GLN A 183 16.55 3.60 33.72
N VAL A 184 17.45 2.61 33.69
CA VAL A 184 17.84 1.96 32.44
C VAL A 184 16.64 1.23 31.83
N SER A 185 16.31 1.55 30.58
CA SER A 185 15.13 1.01 29.88
C SER A 185 15.46 0.13 28.67
N SER A 186 16.64 0.30 28.08
CA SER A 186 17.08 -0.56 26.97
C SER A 186 18.59 -0.68 26.92
N ILE A 187 19.03 -1.80 26.33
CA ILE A 187 20.44 -2.12 26.11
C ILE A 187 20.58 -2.64 24.70
N THR A 188 21.55 -2.10 23.96
CA THR A 188 21.92 -2.57 22.63
C THR A 188 23.42 -2.89 22.59
N VAL A 189 23.76 -4.06 22.06
CA VAL A 189 25.16 -4.49 21.87
C VAL A 189 25.54 -4.18 20.42
N SER A 190 26.73 -3.63 20.18
CA SER A 190 27.18 -3.32 18.83
C SER A 190 27.34 -4.59 17.98
N PRO A 191 27.11 -4.53 16.65
CA PRO A 191 27.29 -5.69 15.77
C PRO A 191 28.73 -6.25 15.77
N ASP A 192 29.73 -5.40 16.02
CA ASP A 192 31.13 -5.81 16.21
C ASP A 192 31.43 -6.40 17.59
N ASN A 193 30.41 -6.49 18.46
CA ASN A 193 30.42 -7.16 19.76
C ASN A 193 31.42 -6.59 20.79
N ASN A 194 31.95 -5.39 20.53
CA ASN A 194 32.96 -4.72 21.34
C ASN A 194 32.40 -3.64 22.28
N PHE A 195 31.16 -3.20 22.07
CA PHE A 195 30.55 -2.11 22.82
C PHE A 195 29.08 -2.37 23.15
N LEU A 196 28.62 -1.71 24.21
CA LEU A 196 27.26 -1.78 24.71
C LEU A 196 26.76 -0.37 24.99
N TYR A 197 25.52 -0.09 24.59
CA TYR A 197 24.86 1.21 24.70
C TYR A 197 23.59 1.04 25.51
N THR A 198 23.38 1.94 26.47
CA THR A 198 22.24 1.87 27.40
C THR A 198 21.46 3.17 27.36
N THR A 199 20.14 3.10 27.41
CA THR A 199 19.26 4.27 27.55
C THR A 199 18.86 4.43 29.01
N GLY A 200 19.12 5.60 29.60
CA GLY A 200 18.68 5.97 30.93
C GLY A 200 17.54 6.98 30.84
N LEU A 201 16.31 6.53 31.10
CA LEU A 201 15.09 7.32 30.95
C LEU A 201 15.13 8.56 31.84
N ASN A 202 15.38 8.38 33.14
CA ASN A 202 15.37 9.48 34.11
C ASN A 202 16.53 10.47 33.86
N ASP A 203 17.66 9.98 33.39
CA ASP A 203 18.82 10.81 33.11
C ASP A 203 18.76 11.47 31.71
N SER A 204 17.79 11.07 30.87
CA SER A 204 17.67 11.49 29.46
C SER A 204 18.99 11.33 28.71
N ALA A 205 19.57 10.14 28.81
CA ALA A 205 20.94 9.89 28.40
C ALA A 205 21.18 8.52 27.75
N VAL A 206 22.16 8.48 26.84
CA VAL A 206 22.75 7.26 26.30
C VAL A 206 24.15 7.08 26.88
N ALA A 207 24.37 6.03 27.67
CA ALA A 207 25.70 5.69 28.20
C ALA A 207 26.36 4.59 27.35
N VAL A 208 27.69 4.69 27.20
CA VAL A 208 28.50 3.82 26.34
C VAL A 208 29.49 3.03 27.19
N PHE A 209 29.56 1.73 26.96
CA PHE A 209 30.49 0.82 27.61
C PHE A 209 31.30 0.04 26.57
N LYS A 210 32.59 -0.14 26.83
CA LYS A 210 33.41 -1.14 26.17
C LYS A 210 33.13 -2.49 26.80
N ARG A 211 32.91 -3.50 25.96
CA ARG A 211 32.66 -4.89 26.35
C ARG A 211 33.94 -5.70 26.18
N ASP A 212 34.27 -6.48 27.20
CA ASP A 212 35.28 -7.53 27.09
C ASP A 212 34.62 -8.80 26.55
N ALA A 213 35.04 -9.28 25.37
CA ALA A 213 34.38 -10.40 24.69
C ALA A 213 34.61 -11.77 25.37
N THR A 214 35.59 -11.88 26.26
CA THR A 214 35.92 -13.12 26.96
C THR A 214 35.15 -13.23 28.26
N THR A 215 35.00 -12.13 28.99
CA THR A 215 34.43 -12.08 30.34
C THR A 215 33.06 -11.43 30.39
N GLY A 216 32.62 -10.78 29.31
CA GLY A 216 31.37 -10.03 29.23
C GLY A 216 31.37 -8.71 29.99
N LYS A 217 32.43 -8.42 30.76
CA LYS A 217 32.53 -7.25 31.63
C LYS A 217 32.52 -5.95 30.85
N LEU A 218 32.02 -4.91 31.51
CA LEU A 218 31.81 -3.59 30.96
C LEU A 218 32.79 -2.57 31.57
N SER A 219 33.32 -1.70 30.72
CA SER A 219 34.11 -0.53 31.12
C SER A 219 33.46 0.72 30.58
N PHE A 220 33.12 1.67 31.44
CA PHE A 220 32.46 2.92 31.03
C PHE A 220 33.35 3.73 30.08
N VAL A 221 32.75 4.30 29.03
CA VAL A 221 33.45 5.06 27.98
C VAL A 221 33.00 6.53 28.01
N GLU A 222 31.70 6.79 27.86
CA GLU A 222 31.14 8.14 27.89
C GLU A 222 29.61 8.11 28.11
N VAL A 223 29.02 9.30 28.20
CA VAL A 223 27.58 9.53 28.22
C VAL A 223 27.21 10.67 27.27
N LYS A 224 26.10 10.54 26.54
CA LYS A 224 25.42 11.63 25.82
C LYS A 224 24.13 11.93 26.54
N LYS A 225 23.89 13.21 26.84
CA LYS A 225 22.74 13.66 27.61
C LYS A 225 22.00 14.75 26.86
N ASP A 226 20.67 14.71 26.94
CA ASP A 226 19.82 15.73 26.35
C ASP A 226 20.19 17.15 26.82
N GLY A 227 20.18 18.11 25.89
CA GLY A 227 20.53 19.51 26.14
C GLY A 227 22.01 19.79 26.41
N VAL A 228 22.89 18.77 26.40
CA VAL A 228 24.32 18.92 26.71
C VAL A 228 25.15 18.73 25.44
N GLY A 229 26.05 19.69 25.16
CA GLY A 229 26.99 19.57 24.04
C GLY A 229 26.31 19.51 22.66
N GLY A 230 25.13 20.14 22.54
CA GLY A 230 24.35 20.17 21.29
C GLY A 230 23.51 18.92 21.01
N VAL A 231 23.48 17.96 21.94
CA VAL A 231 22.59 16.79 21.87
C VAL A 231 21.16 17.22 22.16
N ASP A 232 20.22 16.77 21.33
CA ASP A 232 18.78 17.04 21.43
C ASP A 232 18.00 15.77 21.08
N GLY A 233 16.75 15.65 21.56
CA GLY A 233 15.85 14.52 21.28
C GLY A 233 16.08 13.29 22.17
N LEU A 234 16.83 13.43 23.27
CA LEU A 234 17.06 12.34 24.23
C LEU A 234 16.19 12.47 25.50
N GLY A 235 15.30 13.45 25.58
CA GLY A 235 14.34 13.61 26.67
C GLY A 235 13.58 12.32 26.93
N GLY A 236 13.84 11.67 28.06
CA GLY A 236 13.22 10.39 28.42
C GLY A 236 13.55 9.25 27.47
N VAL A 237 14.78 9.19 26.94
CA VAL A 237 15.17 8.14 25.98
C VAL A 237 14.87 6.74 26.50
N PHE A 238 14.05 5.99 25.75
CA PHE A 238 13.57 4.67 26.15
C PHE A 238 14.31 3.54 25.41
N SER A 239 14.40 3.65 24.08
CA SER A 239 14.98 2.61 23.21
C SER A 239 16.09 3.18 22.33
N ALA A 240 17.09 2.34 22.04
CA ALA A 240 18.11 2.65 21.05
C ALA A 240 18.53 1.42 20.23
N THR A 241 18.83 1.64 18.95
CA THR A 241 19.31 0.60 18.02
C THR A 241 20.51 1.08 17.23
N ILE A 242 21.35 0.15 16.77
CA ILE A 242 22.53 0.42 15.94
C ILE A 242 22.27 -0.10 14.54
N SER A 243 22.68 0.68 13.52
CA SER A 243 22.58 0.27 12.13
C SER A 243 23.39 -1.01 11.86
N PRO A 244 22.96 -1.87 10.90
CA PRO A 244 23.65 -3.12 10.58
C PRO A 244 25.13 -2.96 10.22
N ASP A 245 25.50 -1.84 9.59
CA ASP A 245 26.89 -1.46 9.27
C ASP A 245 27.75 -1.09 10.51
N GLY A 246 27.10 -0.90 11.66
CA GLY A 246 27.68 -0.53 12.94
C GLY A 246 28.12 0.93 13.03
N GLN A 247 27.70 1.79 12.09
CA GLN A 247 28.18 3.17 11.95
C GLN A 247 27.31 4.22 12.64
N TYR A 248 26.02 3.92 12.90
CA TYR A 248 25.08 4.89 13.46
C TYR A 248 24.21 4.27 14.55
N LEU A 249 23.78 5.11 15.49
CA LEU A 249 22.85 4.78 16.55
C LEU A 249 21.63 5.70 16.46
N TYR A 250 20.44 5.10 16.61
CA TYR A 250 19.14 5.77 16.60
C TYR A 250 18.52 5.60 17.98
N ALA A 251 18.05 6.68 18.60
CA ALA A 251 17.51 6.68 19.95
C ALA A 251 16.13 7.35 20.00
N ALA A 252 15.14 6.69 20.59
CA ALA A 252 13.78 7.20 20.75
C ALA A 252 13.62 7.95 22.08
N GLY A 253 13.45 9.27 22.02
CA GLY A 253 13.20 10.17 23.15
C GLY A 253 11.71 10.31 23.42
N TYR A 254 11.22 9.69 24.50
CA TYR A 254 9.80 9.66 24.83
C TYR A 254 9.23 11.04 25.15
N TYR A 255 9.90 11.82 26.01
CA TYR A 255 9.39 13.14 26.42
C TYR A 255 9.54 14.19 25.32
N ASP A 256 10.53 14.03 24.44
CA ASP A 256 10.75 14.94 23.30
C ASP A 256 9.94 14.55 22.06
N SER A 257 9.26 13.39 22.07
CA SER A 257 8.57 12.83 20.91
C SER A 257 9.48 12.80 19.67
N ALA A 258 10.66 12.20 19.83
CA ALA A 258 11.75 12.38 18.90
C ALA A 258 12.57 11.11 18.63
N VAL A 259 13.25 11.09 17.48
CA VAL A 259 14.34 10.15 17.17
C VAL A 259 15.64 10.93 17.00
N ALA A 260 16.59 10.73 17.91
CA ALA A 260 17.93 11.30 17.86
C ALA A 260 18.90 10.36 17.12
N VAL A 261 19.77 10.93 16.28
CA VAL A 261 20.73 10.20 15.44
C VAL A 261 22.16 10.51 15.87
N PHE A 262 22.97 9.47 16.04
CA PHE A 262 24.39 9.59 16.38
C PHE A 262 25.25 8.81 15.41
N LYS A 263 26.40 9.37 15.02
CA LYS A 263 27.48 8.65 14.37
C LYS A 263 28.32 7.94 15.43
N ARG A 264 28.62 6.67 15.21
CA ARG A 264 29.43 5.82 16.08
C ARG A 264 30.84 5.68 15.53
N ASP A 265 31.82 5.91 16.40
CA ASP A 265 33.19 5.48 16.19
C ASP A 265 33.31 3.99 16.57
N LYS A 266 33.58 3.12 15.59
CA LYS A 266 33.63 1.66 15.79
C LYS A 266 34.81 1.22 16.66
N THR A 267 35.87 2.02 16.73
CA THR A 267 37.10 1.69 17.47
C THR A 267 36.98 2.12 18.93
N THR A 268 36.42 3.30 19.18
CA THR A 268 36.31 3.85 20.54
C THR A 268 34.94 3.66 21.17
N GLY A 269 33.92 3.32 20.36
CA GLY A 269 32.52 3.23 20.77
C GLY A 269 31.83 4.58 20.92
N LYS A 270 32.56 5.69 20.83
CA LYS A 270 32.02 7.03 21.09
C LYS A 270 30.98 7.44 20.05
N LEU A 271 30.05 8.27 20.48
CA LEU A 271 28.96 8.83 19.72
C LEU A 271 29.23 10.31 19.40
N SER A 272 28.80 10.75 18.22
CA SER A 272 28.75 12.15 17.81
C SER A 272 27.35 12.45 17.31
N PHE A 273 26.70 13.46 17.85
CA PHE A 273 25.33 13.83 17.44
C PHE A 273 25.29 14.25 15.96
N VAL A 274 24.25 13.84 15.25
CA VAL A 274 24.07 14.09 13.81
C VAL A 274 22.84 14.96 13.57
N GLU A 275 21.68 14.52 14.03
CA GLU A 275 20.42 15.25 13.91
C GLU A 275 19.36 14.69 14.87
N VAL A 276 18.19 15.34 14.87
CA VAL A 276 16.98 14.90 15.55
C VAL A 276 15.77 15.04 14.61
N LYS A 277 14.86 14.07 14.63
CA LYS A 277 13.51 14.17 14.04
C LYS A 277 12.49 14.27 15.16
N LYS A 278 11.62 15.27 15.14
CA LYS A 278 10.60 15.51 16.17
C LYS A 278 9.22 15.47 15.55
N ASP A 279 8.26 14.97 16.31
CA ASP A 279 6.86 14.97 15.92
C ASP A 279 6.35 16.39 15.59
N GLY A 280 5.56 16.51 14.53
CA GLY A 280 5.00 17.78 14.05
C GLY A 280 6.01 18.76 13.43
N VAL A 281 7.30 18.39 13.34
CA VAL A 281 8.34 19.27 12.78
C VAL A 281 8.79 18.77 11.41
N GLY A 282 8.75 19.65 10.40
CA GLY A 282 9.25 19.33 9.07
C GLY A 282 8.50 18.19 8.37
N GLY A 283 7.21 18.05 8.66
CA GLY A 283 6.33 17.01 8.08
C GLY A 283 6.46 15.64 8.74
N VAL A 284 7.29 15.49 9.78
CA VAL A 284 7.36 14.26 10.58
C VAL A 284 6.09 14.11 11.40
N ASP A 285 5.51 12.90 11.38
CA ASP A 285 4.30 12.55 12.11
C ASP A 285 4.43 11.12 12.70
N GLY A 286 3.66 10.81 13.74
CA GLY A 286 3.64 9.50 14.39
C GLY A 286 4.76 9.26 15.40
N LEU A 287 5.49 10.31 15.79
CA LEU A 287 6.54 10.24 16.81
C LEU A 287 6.07 10.71 18.19
N GLY A 288 4.81 11.10 18.36
CA GLY A 288 4.22 11.45 19.66
C GLY A 288 4.51 10.36 20.69
N GLY A 289 5.33 10.68 21.69
CA GLY A 289 5.80 9.72 22.69
C GLY A 289 6.63 8.56 22.12
N ALA A 290 7.58 8.85 21.23
CA ALA A 290 8.48 7.86 20.62
C ALA A 290 9.13 6.94 21.68
N PHE A 291 8.84 5.65 21.62
CA PHE A 291 9.16 4.70 22.69
C PHE A 291 10.06 3.53 22.24
N SER A 292 9.85 3.05 21.02
CA SER A 292 10.68 2.00 20.41
C SER A 292 11.21 2.46 19.07
N VAL A 293 12.45 2.10 18.74
CA VAL A 293 13.06 2.35 17.45
C VAL A 293 13.79 1.11 16.96
N THR A 294 13.59 0.75 15.70
CA THR A 294 14.27 -0.37 15.04
C THR A 294 14.73 0.01 13.64
N ILE A 295 15.62 -0.78 13.06
CA ILE A 295 16.19 -0.55 11.73
C ILE A 295 16.07 -1.83 10.91
N SER A 296 15.74 -1.68 9.62
CA SER A 296 15.66 -2.78 8.68
C SER A 296 16.99 -3.54 8.57
N PRO A 297 16.98 -4.87 8.36
CA PRO A 297 18.20 -5.67 8.21
C PRO A 297 19.14 -5.18 7.10
N ASP A 298 18.59 -4.59 6.03
CA ASP A 298 19.35 -3.97 4.94
C ASP A 298 19.92 -2.58 5.30
N GLY A 299 19.57 -2.04 6.46
CA GLY A 299 20.04 -0.76 6.98
C GLY A 299 19.48 0.46 6.26
N LYS A 300 18.44 0.31 5.44
CA LYS A 300 17.86 1.40 4.63
C LYS A 300 16.73 2.16 5.31
N TYR A 301 16.04 1.57 6.28
CA TYR A 301 14.84 2.17 6.88
C TYR A 301 14.86 2.08 8.40
N VAL A 302 14.40 3.15 9.04
CA VAL A 302 14.23 3.22 10.49
C VAL A 302 12.74 3.34 10.79
N TYR A 303 12.27 2.54 11.75
CA TYR A 303 10.88 2.52 12.19
C TYR A 303 10.81 2.89 13.67
N ALA A 304 9.83 3.69 14.05
CA ALA A 304 9.62 4.11 15.42
C ALA A 304 8.16 3.94 15.84
N ALA A 305 7.92 3.46 17.06
CA ALA A 305 6.61 3.42 17.68
C ALA A 305 6.35 4.71 18.48
N GLY A 306 5.29 5.44 18.13
CA GLY A 306 4.79 6.60 18.87
C GLY A 306 3.62 6.21 19.75
N ARG A 307 3.81 6.24 21.08
CA ARG A 307 2.78 5.82 22.03
C ARG A 307 1.58 6.75 22.09
N ILE A 308 1.83 8.06 22.11
CA ILE A 308 0.77 9.07 22.23
C ILE A 308 -0.05 9.13 20.94
N ASP A 309 0.62 9.01 19.80
CA ASP A 309 -0.05 9.00 18.49
C ASP A 309 -0.65 7.64 18.13
N SER A 310 -0.38 6.59 18.93
CA SER A 310 -0.77 5.21 18.62
C SER A 310 -0.35 4.81 17.20
N ALA A 311 0.93 4.99 16.90
CA ALA A 311 1.43 5.00 15.53
C ALA A 311 2.76 4.27 15.34
N VAL A 312 3.03 3.88 14.09
CA VAL A 312 4.35 3.48 13.61
C VAL A 312 4.79 4.44 12.51
N ALA A 313 5.86 5.21 12.78
CA ALA A 313 6.50 6.11 11.84
C ALA A 313 7.66 5.41 11.11
N MET A 314 7.83 5.71 9.82
CA MET A 314 8.85 5.13 8.95
C MET A 314 9.71 6.21 8.30
N PHE A 315 11.03 5.99 8.31
CA PHE A 315 12.04 6.89 7.76
C PHE A 315 12.97 6.16 6.80
N ALA A 316 13.32 6.79 5.67
CA ALA A 316 14.47 6.41 4.88
C ALA A 316 15.76 6.84 5.58
N ARG A 317 16.79 6.00 5.55
CA ARG A 317 18.11 6.28 6.10
C ARG A 317 19.12 6.48 4.97
N ASP A 318 19.83 7.61 4.99
CA ASP A 318 21.06 7.77 4.24
C ASP A 318 22.17 6.95 4.92
N ALA A 319 22.72 5.95 4.21
CA ALA A 319 23.73 5.05 4.78
C ALA A 319 25.07 5.73 5.11
N ASN A 320 25.41 6.82 4.40
CA ASN A 320 26.69 7.52 4.53
C ASN A 320 26.67 8.59 5.61
N THR A 321 25.53 9.24 5.81
CA THR A 321 25.37 10.31 6.81
C THR A 321 24.58 9.87 8.03
N GLY A 322 23.86 8.74 7.94
CA GLY A 322 22.94 8.24 8.96
C GLY A 322 21.64 9.04 9.07
N LYS A 323 21.46 10.07 8.24
CA LYS A 323 20.32 10.98 8.34
C LYS A 323 19.03 10.30 7.91
N LEU A 324 17.93 10.73 8.49
CA LEU A 324 16.58 10.24 8.28
C LEU A 324 15.78 11.19 7.38
N SER A 325 14.96 10.62 6.52
CA SER A 325 13.91 11.34 5.79
C SER A 325 12.58 10.66 6.09
N PHE A 326 11.60 11.39 6.60
CA PHE A 326 10.29 10.83 6.91
C PHE A 326 9.60 10.37 5.62
N LEU A 327 8.96 9.19 5.68
CA LEU A 327 8.28 8.60 4.53
C LEU A 327 6.79 8.43 4.78
N LYS A 328 6.43 7.74 5.87
CA LYS A 328 5.07 7.28 6.10
C LYS A 328 4.80 7.10 7.59
N VAL A 329 3.53 7.20 7.97
CA VAL A 329 3.01 6.83 9.28
C VAL A 329 1.81 5.89 9.10
N GLN A 330 1.67 4.91 9.99
CA GLN A 330 0.44 4.14 10.18
C GLN A 330 -0.09 4.44 11.57
N LYS A 331 -1.38 4.80 11.68
CA LYS A 331 -2.03 5.20 12.94
C LYS A 331 -3.20 4.28 13.24
N ASP A 332 -3.38 3.98 14.52
CA ASP A 332 -4.53 3.23 15.01
C ASP A 332 -5.86 3.91 14.62
N GLY A 333 -6.83 3.12 14.15
CA GLY A 333 -8.15 3.60 13.76
C GLY A 333 -8.21 4.42 12.47
N VAL A 334 -7.09 4.54 11.73
CA VAL A 334 -7.04 5.22 10.43
C VAL A 334 -7.02 4.20 9.29
N GLY A 335 -7.98 4.31 8.37
CA GLY A 335 -8.14 3.32 7.30
C GLY A 335 -8.49 1.95 7.88
N SER A 336 -7.72 0.92 7.53
CA SER A 336 -7.88 -0.45 8.05
C SER A 336 -6.97 -0.78 9.23
N VAL A 337 -6.13 0.16 9.68
CA VAL A 337 -5.11 -0.10 10.71
C VAL A 337 -5.76 -0.16 12.10
N ASP A 338 -5.49 -1.24 12.82
CA ASP A 338 -5.98 -1.50 14.18
C ASP A 338 -4.91 -2.27 14.98
N GLY A 339 -5.03 -2.33 16.30
CA GLY A 339 -4.10 -3.01 17.19
C GLY A 339 -2.86 -2.21 17.54
N LEU A 340 -2.86 -0.89 17.30
CA LEU A 340 -1.76 0.03 17.57
C LEU A 340 -2.03 0.98 18.75
N ALA A 341 -3.19 0.93 19.40
CA ALA A 341 -3.49 1.84 20.52
C ALA A 341 -2.40 1.74 21.62
N ASP A 342 -1.75 2.88 21.90
CA ASP A 342 -0.57 2.98 22.78
C ASP A 342 0.53 2.00 22.32
N ALA A 343 1.16 2.26 21.17
CA ALA A 343 2.16 1.38 20.54
C ALA A 343 3.52 1.38 21.27
N TYR A 344 3.92 0.25 21.88
CA TYR A 344 5.13 0.16 22.73
C TYR A 344 6.36 -0.37 22.02
N SER A 345 6.22 -1.37 21.15
CA SER A 345 7.35 -2.10 20.59
C SER A 345 7.16 -2.26 19.11
N VAL A 346 8.24 -2.09 18.34
CA VAL A 346 8.30 -2.42 16.93
C VAL A 346 9.52 -3.31 16.66
N THR A 347 9.31 -4.39 15.91
CA THR A 347 10.39 -5.30 15.50
C THR A 347 10.16 -5.78 14.08
N LEU A 348 11.22 -6.24 13.41
CA LEU A 348 11.16 -6.75 12.04
C LEU A 348 11.43 -8.24 12.01
N SER A 349 10.87 -8.92 11.01
CA SER A 349 11.34 -10.25 10.64
C SER A 349 12.81 -10.21 10.18
N PRO A 350 13.59 -11.30 10.33
CA PRO A 350 15.01 -11.33 9.94
C PRO A 350 15.29 -10.98 8.47
N ASP A 351 14.32 -11.24 7.59
CA ASP A 351 14.35 -10.90 6.16
C ASP A 351 13.96 -9.44 5.87
N GLY A 352 13.51 -8.69 6.87
CA GLY A 352 13.05 -7.31 6.75
C GLY A 352 11.73 -7.13 6.01
N LYS A 353 11.03 -8.22 5.67
CA LYS A 353 9.80 -8.18 4.86
C LYS A 353 8.57 -7.80 5.68
N TYR A 354 8.59 -7.98 7.00
CA TYR A 354 7.44 -7.69 7.84
C TYR A 354 7.85 -7.00 9.13
N LEU A 355 6.98 -6.13 9.61
CA LEU A 355 7.10 -5.45 10.89
C LEU A 355 5.95 -5.86 11.80
N TYR A 356 6.27 -6.02 13.07
CA TYR A 356 5.34 -6.38 14.13
C TYR A 356 5.36 -5.30 15.20
N ALA A 357 4.19 -4.84 15.60
CA ALA A 357 4.03 -3.79 16.59
C ALA A 357 3.15 -4.24 17.76
N ALA A 358 3.55 -3.95 18.98
CA ALA A 358 2.76 -4.23 20.19
C ALA A 358 1.89 -3.00 20.55
N GLY A 359 0.57 -3.13 20.49
CA GLY A 359 -0.40 -2.12 20.96
C GLY A 359 -0.87 -2.46 22.37
N ARG A 360 -0.42 -1.69 23.36
CA ARG A 360 -0.64 -2.04 24.77
C ARG A 360 -2.08 -1.85 25.22
N ASN A 361 -2.74 -0.78 24.75
CA ASN A 361 -4.12 -0.52 25.13
C ASN A 361 -5.09 -1.41 24.36
N ASP A 362 -4.76 -1.77 23.12
CA ASP A 362 -5.50 -2.79 22.39
C ASP A 362 -5.24 -4.21 22.89
N SER A 363 -4.18 -4.43 23.67
CA SER A 363 -3.74 -5.78 24.04
C SER A 363 -3.53 -6.65 22.80
N ALA A 364 -2.80 -6.08 21.83
CA ALA A 364 -2.68 -6.65 20.49
C ALA A 364 -1.25 -6.63 19.95
N VAL A 365 -1.06 -7.43 18.90
CA VAL A 365 0.11 -7.37 18.01
C VAL A 365 -0.39 -7.08 16.59
N ALA A 366 -0.07 -5.90 16.07
CA ALA A 366 -0.34 -5.49 14.69
C ALA A 366 0.80 -5.94 13.76
N VAL A 367 0.44 -6.34 12.53
CA VAL A 367 1.35 -6.91 11.53
C VAL A 367 1.33 -6.05 10.28
N PHE A 368 2.53 -5.72 9.78
CA PHE A 368 2.72 -4.89 8.61
C PHE A 368 3.66 -5.58 7.61
N ASN A 369 3.41 -5.37 6.31
CA ASN A 369 4.42 -5.58 5.28
C ASN A 369 5.40 -4.41 5.32
N THR A 370 6.68 -4.68 5.07
CA THR A 370 7.75 -3.69 4.94
C THR A 370 8.65 -3.92 3.74
N ALA A 371 8.45 -5.00 2.98
CA ALA A 371 9.20 -5.22 1.75
C ALA A 371 8.75 -4.24 0.65
N PRO A 372 9.69 -3.75 -0.20
CA PRO A 372 9.33 -3.41 -1.56
C PRO A 372 8.74 -4.66 -2.21
N GLN A 373 7.52 -4.58 -2.74
CA GLN A 373 7.01 -5.72 -3.51
C GLN A 373 7.76 -5.77 -4.85
N ASN A 374 8.78 -6.62 -4.90
CA ASN A 374 9.32 -7.20 -6.13
C ASN A 374 8.51 -8.46 -6.43
N GLU A 375 7.69 -8.46 -7.48
CA GLU A 375 7.06 -9.68 -7.98
C GLU A 375 7.98 -10.53 -8.84
N ASN A 376 9.17 -10.84 -8.31
CA ASN A 376 10.07 -11.83 -8.89
C ASN A 376 10.65 -12.79 -7.84
N ASN A 377 10.02 -12.94 -6.66
CA ASN A 377 10.44 -13.98 -5.73
C ASN A 377 9.36 -14.46 -4.75
N ILE A 378 8.32 -15.11 -5.27
CA ILE A 378 7.81 -16.31 -4.61
C ILE A 378 8.89 -17.39 -4.81
N ALA A 379 9.80 -17.53 -3.86
CA ALA A 379 10.76 -18.63 -3.86
C ALA A 379 10.10 -19.91 -3.29
N PRO A 380 10.41 -21.09 -3.84
CA PRO A 380 9.54 -22.25 -3.79
C PRO A 380 9.81 -23.14 -2.58
N THR A 381 8.87 -23.29 -1.65
CA THR A 381 8.81 -24.48 -0.78
C THR A 381 7.37 -24.85 -0.45
N THR A 382 6.64 -25.40 -1.43
CA THR A 382 6.19 -26.81 -1.38
C THR A 382 6.40 -27.57 -2.70
N LEU A 383 7.27 -27.09 -3.60
CA LEU A 383 7.46 -27.73 -4.93
C LEU A 383 8.63 -28.74 -5.00
N LEU A 384 9.61 -28.70 -4.09
CA LEU A 384 10.80 -29.57 -4.21
C LEU A 384 10.61 -31.01 -3.71
N ALA A 385 9.50 -31.35 -3.05
CA ALA A 385 9.14 -32.75 -2.80
C ALA A 385 8.24 -33.37 -3.89
N LYS A 386 7.79 -32.57 -4.88
CA LYS A 386 7.02 -33.04 -6.04
C LYS A 386 7.83 -33.17 -7.32
N LEU A 387 9.07 -32.68 -7.34
CA LEU A 387 9.99 -32.79 -8.48
C LEU A 387 10.73 -34.14 -8.60
N ALA A 388 10.48 -35.09 -7.69
CA ALA A 388 11.06 -36.45 -7.78
C ALA A 388 10.04 -37.55 -8.17
N ILE A 389 8.77 -37.23 -8.39
CA ILE A 389 7.74 -38.20 -8.84
C ILE A 389 6.85 -37.58 -9.94
N ALA A 390 7.46 -36.88 -10.90
CA ALA A 390 6.79 -36.44 -12.11
C ALA A 390 7.62 -36.76 -13.38
N ASN A 391 8.40 -37.83 -13.32
CA ASN A 391 8.78 -38.59 -14.51
C ASN A 391 7.80 -39.76 -14.62
N THR A 392 6.55 -39.43 -14.96
CA THR A 392 5.53 -40.26 -15.63
C THR A 392 4.15 -39.66 -15.36
N LEU A 393 3.48 -39.24 -16.44
CA LEU A 393 2.02 -39.04 -16.65
C LEU A 393 1.55 -37.58 -16.94
N SER A 394 1.63 -37.26 -18.24
CA SER A 394 0.67 -36.56 -19.14
C SER A 394 0.05 -35.18 -18.80
N GLU A 395 0.40 -34.20 -19.66
CA GLU A 395 -0.42 -33.15 -20.31
C GLU A 395 -1.57 -32.46 -19.53
N ASN A 396 -1.31 -31.22 -19.08
CA ASN A 396 -2.15 -30.02 -19.34
C ASN A 396 -1.59 -28.78 -18.61
N GLU A 397 -0.84 -27.94 -19.32
CA GLU A 397 -0.48 -26.58 -18.89
C GLU A 397 -1.67 -25.63 -19.15
N THR A 398 -2.03 -24.78 -18.17
CA THR A 398 -3.02 -23.71 -18.38
C THR A 398 -2.33 -22.47 -18.95
N ASN A 399 -2.49 -22.26 -20.26
CA ASN A 399 -2.03 -21.11 -21.04
C ASN A 399 -2.81 -19.83 -20.71
N THR A 400 -2.15 -18.75 -20.28
CA THR A 400 -2.78 -17.46 -19.92
C THR A 400 -2.05 -16.26 -20.54
N ALA A 401 -2.78 -15.18 -20.89
CA ALA A 401 -2.19 -13.91 -21.37
C ALA A 401 -1.32 -13.24 -20.28
N THR A 402 -0.29 -12.52 -20.68
CA THR A 402 0.70 -11.88 -19.79
C THR A 402 0.87 -10.40 -20.10
N LEU A 403 1.15 -9.63 -19.06
CA LEU A 403 1.57 -8.23 -19.13
C LEU A 403 2.92 -8.14 -18.44
N THR A 404 3.92 -7.59 -19.12
CA THR A 404 5.30 -7.55 -18.63
C THR A 404 5.83 -6.14 -18.76
N LYS A 405 6.35 -5.59 -17.68
CA LYS A 405 7.02 -4.30 -17.70
C LYS A 405 8.45 -4.46 -18.21
N LEU A 406 8.89 -3.58 -19.10
CA LEU A 406 10.26 -3.57 -19.63
C LEU A 406 11.23 -2.85 -18.68
N ASP A 407 12.54 -2.98 -18.90
CA ASP A 407 13.60 -2.34 -18.09
C ASP A 407 13.47 -0.80 -18.05
N THR A 408 12.80 -0.22 -19.04
CA THR A 408 12.29 1.16 -19.00
C THR A 408 11.03 1.22 -18.14
N GLU A 409 11.11 1.91 -17.01
CA GLU A 409 10.14 1.86 -15.90
C GLU A 409 8.69 2.30 -16.24
N ASP A 410 8.37 2.65 -17.49
CA ASP A 410 7.08 3.16 -17.95
C ASP A 410 6.53 2.46 -19.22
N ILE A 411 7.14 1.36 -19.67
CA ILE A 411 6.72 0.59 -20.86
C ILE A 411 6.29 -0.83 -20.48
N PHE A 412 5.16 -1.29 -21.05
CA PHE A 412 4.56 -2.60 -20.76
C PHE A 412 4.32 -3.40 -22.04
N THR A 413 4.94 -4.56 -22.18
CA THR A 413 4.63 -5.51 -23.24
C THR A 413 3.45 -6.39 -22.85
N ILE A 414 2.39 -6.39 -23.65
CA ILE A 414 1.25 -7.30 -23.47
C ILE A 414 1.33 -8.45 -24.47
N LYS A 415 1.20 -9.69 -24.01
CA LYS A 415 1.26 -10.90 -24.84
C LYS A 415 0.11 -11.84 -24.57
N ASN A 416 -0.37 -12.47 -25.63
CA ASN A 416 -1.20 -13.66 -25.52
C ASN A 416 -0.36 -14.90 -25.83
N ASN A 417 -0.45 -15.91 -24.98
CA ASN A 417 0.34 -17.14 -25.06
C ASN A 417 -0.33 -18.23 -25.93
N PHE A 418 -1.39 -17.91 -26.66
CA PHE A 418 -1.92 -18.73 -27.77
C PHE A 418 -1.35 -18.22 -29.11
N GLU A 419 -0.98 -19.13 -30.03
CA GLU A 419 -0.48 -18.77 -31.38
C GLU A 419 -1.47 -17.82 -32.11
N ASP A 420 -0.95 -16.71 -32.64
CA ASP A 420 -1.63 -15.69 -33.48
C ASP A 420 -2.88 -14.97 -32.91
N SER A 421 -3.01 -14.86 -31.59
CA SER A 421 -4.18 -14.21 -30.97
C SER A 421 -3.90 -12.83 -30.37
N LYS A 422 -4.86 -11.90 -30.47
CA LYS A 422 -4.85 -10.60 -29.79
C LYS A 422 -4.70 -10.75 -28.27
N ALA A 423 -4.11 -9.76 -27.61
CA ALA A 423 -3.98 -9.71 -26.15
C ALA A 423 -4.89 -8.63 -25.56
N LYS A 424 -5.45 -8.87 -24.37
CA LYS A 424 -6.42 -7.96 -23.75
C LYS A 424 -5.94 -7.43 -22.41
N LEU A 425 -6.12 -6.13 -22.22
CA LEU A 425 -5.77 -5.37 -21.03
C LEU A 425 -7.05 -5.00 -20.28
N SER A 426 -7.12 -5.31 -19.00
CA SER A 426 -8.13 -4.77 -18.08
C SER A 426 -7.52 -3.61 -17.30
N VAL A 427 -8.26 -2.52 -17.16
CA VAL A 427 -7.87 -1.34 -16.39
C VAL A 427 -8.98 -0.99 -15.40
N LYS A 428 -8.62 -0.81 -14.13
CA LYS A 428 -9.56 -0.56 -13.03
C LYS A 428 -9.08 0.57 -12.12
N ILE A 429 -9.98 1.44 -11.69
CA ILE A 429 -9.65 2.51 -10.73
C ILE A 429 -9.43 1.88 -9.35
N GLN A 430 -8.31 2.20 -8.69
CA GLN A 430 -8.04 1.82 -7.31
C GLN A 430 -8.28 2.97 -6.34
N SER A 431 -7.91 4.18 -6.73
CA SER A 431 -8.25 5.41 -6.01
C SER A 431 -8.32 6.59 -6.97
N ASN A 432 -9.29 7.46 -6.78
CA ASN A 432 -9.37 8.75 -7.44
C ASN A 432 -9.61 9.84 -6.37
N THR A 433 -8.65 10.74 -6.20
CA THR A 433 -8.74 11.92 -5.35
C THR A 433 -8.68 13.22 -6.15
N ALA A 434 -8.62 13.12 -7.48
CA ALA A 434 -8.63 14.25 -8.39
C ALA A 434 -9.88 15.10 -8.14
N GLN A 435 -9.72 16.43 -8.20
CA GLN A 435 -10.85 17.38 -8.16
C GLN A 435 -11.31 17.77 -9.56
N LEU A 436 -10.57 17.34 -10.58
CA LEU A 436 -10.76 17.64 -11.99
C LEU A 436 -11.03 16.31 -12.72
N VAL A 437 -11.77 16.37 -13.83
CA VAL A 437 -12.04 15.19 -14.65
C VAL A 437 -10.93 15.02 -15.67
N ASN A 438 -9.98 14.15 -15.32
CA ASN A 438 -8.84 13.81 -16.16
C ASN A 438 -9.20 12.71 -17.17
N GLN A 439 -8.51 12.60 -18.29
CA GLN A 439 -8.65 11.45 -19.22
C GLN A 439 -7.42 10.57 -19.19
N LEU A 440 -7.58 9.29 -18.83
CA LEU A 440 -6.51 8.29 -18.89
C LEU A 440 -6.53 7.59 -20.26
N SER A 441 -5.36 7.47 -20.88
CA SER A 441 -5.17 6.85 -22.18
C SER A 441 -3.92 5.96 -22.24
N VAL A 442 -3.90 5.04 -23.19
CA VAL A 442 -2.80 4.11 -23.46
C VAL A 442 -2.44 4.13 -24.94
N PHE A 443 -1.17 4.12 -25.29
CA PHE A 443 -0.71 4.12 -26.68
C PHE A 443 0.37 3.05 -26.88
N THR A 444 0.55 2.64 -28.13
CA THR A 444 1.59 1.67 -28.50
C THR A 444 2.88 2.37 -28.91
N VAL A 445 4.02 1.78 -28.56
CA VAL A 445 5.37 2.21 -28.96
C VAL A 445 6.06 1.14 -29.80
N ASP A 446 7.02 1.55 -30.62
CA ASP A 446 7.63 0.67 -31.64
C ASP A 446 8.68 -0.27 -31.08
N ASP A 447 9.32 0.10 -29.97
CA ASP A 447 10.43 -0.63 -29.38
C ASP A 447 10.47 -0.55 -27.85
N ALA A 448 11.46 -1.20 -27.26
CA ALA A 448 11.69 -1.23 -25.81
C ALA A 448 12.24 0.09 -25.25
N GLN A 449 12.57 1.06 -26.12
CA GLN A 449 13.06 2.39 -25.76
C GLN A 449 11.91 3.41 -25.80
N GLY A 450 10.72 2.97 -26.20
CA GLY A 450 9.52 3.79 -26.24
C GLY A 450 9.48 4.72 -27.43
N THR A 451 10.17 4.41 -28.54
CA THR A 451 10.12 5.28 -29.71
C THR A 451 8.79 5.19 -30.45
N ILE A 452 8.42 6.27 -31.15
CA ILE A 452 7.30 6.30 -32.09
C ILE A 452 7.79 6.93 -33.40
N ASP A 453 7.71 6.19 -34.50
CA ASP A 453 8.23 6.62 -35.82
C ASP A 453 9.69 7.10 -35.76
N GLY A 454 10.52 6.48 -34.89
CA GLY A 454 11.91 6.86 -34.66
C GLY A 454 12.12 8.10 -33.77
N ILE A 455 11.06 8.68 -33.21
CA ILE A 455 11.13 9.79 -32.25
C ILE A 455 11.22 9.21 -30.83
N VAL A 456 12.24 9.61 -30.07
CA VAL A 456 12.44 9.17 -28.69
C VAL A 456 11.58 9.95 -27.69
N PRO A 457 11.23 9.36 -26.53
CA PRO A 457 10.51 10.08 -25.47
C PRO A 457 11.16 11.41 -25.09
N GLY A 458 10.35 12.47 -24.99
CA GLY A 458 10.80 13.83 -24.64
C GLY A 458 11.36 14.65 -25.80
N ALA A 459 11.54 14.07 -27.00
CA ALA A 459 11.87 14.83 -28.20
C ALA A 459 10.65 15.61 -28.73
N VAL A 460 10.92 16.70 -29.46
CA VAL A 460 9.88 17.52 -30.11
C VAL A 460 9.05 16.65 -31.05
N GLY A 461 7.72 16.72 -30.94
CA GLY A 461 6.77 15.94 -31.75
C GLY A 461 6.43 14.55 -31.20
N TYR A 462 7.05 14.11 -30.10
CA TYR A 462 6.75 12.81 -29.49
C TYR A 462 5.33 12.76 -28.91
N THR A 463 4.91 13.81 -28.19
CA THR A 463 3.61 13.85 -27.52
C THR A 463 2.48 13.77 -28.53
N GLU A 464 2.52 14.56 -29.60
CA GLU A 464 1.50 14.58 -30.66
C GLU A 464 1.36 13.20 -31.33
N LYS A 465 2.48 12.50 -31.56
CA LYS A 465 2.47 11.14 -32.10
C LYS A 465 1.87 10.13 -31.14
N ALA A 466 2.14 10.25 -29.84
CA ALA A 466 1.53 9.42 -28.81
C ALA A 466 -0.01 9.61 -28.76
N LEU A 467 -0.48 10.86 -28.80
CA LEU A 467 -1.91 11.22 -28.82
C LEU A 467 -2.63 10.72 -30.09
N GLN A 468 -1.94 10.67 -31.24
CA GLN A 468 -2.52 10.16 -32.50
C GLN A 468 -2.65 8.63 -32.53
N ARG A 469 -1.88 7.91 -31.70
CA ARG A 469 -1.83 6.44 -31.65
C ARG A 469 -2.52 5.86 -30.40
N SER A 470 -3.05 6.72 -29.55
CA SER A 470 -3.63 6.35 -28.28
C SER A 470 -5.00 5.72 -28.40
N LYS A 471 -5.34 4.92 -27.40
CA LYS A 471 -6.68 4.51 -27.07
C LYS A 471 -7.12 5.15 -25.75
N VAL A 472 -8.33 5.67 -25.73
CA VAL A 472 -8.97 6.17 -24.50
C VAL A 472 -9.29 5.00 -23.59
N ILE A 473 -9.02 5.12 -22.29
CA ILE A 473 -9.38 4.12 -21.28
C ILE A 473 -10.65 4.55 -20.56
N PHE A 474 -10.59 5.65 -19.80
CA PHE A 474 -11.74 6.28 -19.15
C PHE A 474 -11.39 7.68 -18.62
N SER A 475 -12.41 8.41 -18.19
CA SER A 475 -12.29 9.69 -17.46
C SER A 475 -12.94 9.55 -16.09
N PRO A 476 -12.18 9.42 -14.99
CA PRO A 476 -12.76 9.18 -13.68
C PRO A 476 -13.33 10.48 -13.09
N ILE A 477 -14.52 10.40 -12.51
CA ILE A 477 -15.20 11.53 -11.88
C ILE A 477 -15.07 11.48 -10.36
N ALA A 478 -15.16 12.65 -9.71
CA ALA A 478 -14.93 12.81 -8.27
C ALA A 478 -16.21 13.14 -7.49
N ASN A 479 -17.10 13.94 -8.08
CA ASN A 479 -18.41 14.24 -7.53
C ASN A 479 -19.38 13.13 -7.96
N LEU A 480 -19.65 12.18 -7.07
CA LEU A 480 -20.43 10.97 -7.41
C LEU A 480 -21.91 11.18 -7.08
N PRO A 481 -22.84 10.89 -8.01
CA PRO A 481 -24.27 10.95 -7.74
C PRO A 481 -24.68 9.80 -6.80
N ASP A 482 -25.80 10.00 -6.08
CA ASP A 482 -26.36 8.97 -5.21
C ASP A 482 -26.58 7.64 -5.97
N GLY A 483 -26.19 6.54 -5.32
CA GLY A 483 -26.33 5.18 -5.86
C GLY A 483 -25.29 4.78 -6.92
N PHE A 484 -24.36 5.67 -7.31
CA PHE A 484 -23.29 5.33 -8.23
C PHE A 484 -22.02 4.92 -7.49
N ASN A 485 -21.48 3.74 -7.81
CA ASN A 485 -20.24 3.25 -7.23
C ASN A 485 -19.15 3.11 -8.31
N PRO A 486 -18.11 3.97 -8.31
CA PRO A 486 -17.05 3.91 -9.30
C PRO A 486 -16.10 2.72 -9.10
N THR A 487 -16.12 2.04 -7.94
CA THR A 487 -15.20 0.91 -7.66
C THR A 487 -15.47 -0.34 -8.51
N ASP A 488 -16.61 -0.39 -9.20
CA ASP A 488 -17.00 -1.50 -10.07
C ASP A 488 -16.67 -1.24 -11.55
N LEU A 489 -16.24 -0.02 -11.89
CA LEU A 489 -15.90 0.35 -13.25
C LEU A 489 -14.61 -0.35 -13.68
N THR A 490 -14.67 -0.99 -14.85
CA THR A 490 -13.54 -1.64 -15.48
C THR A 490 -13.57 -1.30 -16.97
N SER A 491 -12.39 -1.07 -17.55
CA SER A 491 -12.23 -0.94 -19.01
C SER A 491 -11.43 -2.11 -19.54
N LEU A 492 -11.90 -2.72 -20.61
CA LEU A 492 -11.18 -3.79 -21.30
C LEU A 492 -10.79 -3.32 -22.70
N LEU A 493 -9.51 -3.42 -23.02
CA LEU A 493 -8.95 -3.01 -24.30
C LEU A 493 -8.22 -4.18 -24.96
N GLU A 494 -8.16 -4.19 -26.29
CA GLU A 494 -7.47 -5.24 -27.06
C GLU A 494 -6.31 -4.66 -27.89
N PHE A 495 -5.22 -5.41 -27.96
CA PHE A 495 -3.97 -5.07 -28.64
C PHE A 495 -3.42 -6.27 -29.42
N GLU A 496 -2.51 -6.01 -30.36
CA GLU A 496 -1.69 -7.08 -30.93
C GLU A 496 -0.88 -7.78 -29.84
N SER A 497 -0.73 -9.10 -29.92
CA SER A 497 0.15 -9.83 -29.00
C SER A 497 1.60 -9.42 -29.24
N GLY A 498 2.29 -9.04 -28.17
CA GLY A 498 3.64 -8.48 -28.20
C GLY A 498 3.69 -6.96 -28.27
N ALA A 499 2.55 -6.26 -28.28
CA ALA A 499 2.54 -4.80 -28.31
C ALA A 499 3.17 -4.20 -27.04
N ASN A 500 4.00 -3.17 -27.24
CA ASN A 500 4.55 -2.35 -26.15
C ASN A 500 3.64 -1.16 -25.89
N LEU A 501 3.26 -0.95 -24.64
CA LEU A 501 2.26 0.00 -24.19
C LEU A 501 2.90 1.05 -23.29
N ARG A 502 2.46 2.30 -23.43
CA ARG A 502 2.73 3.41 -22.51
C ARG A 502 1.44 4.14 -22.19
N PHE A 503 1.41 4.81 -21.05
CA PHE A 503 0.21 5.47 -20.54
C PHE A 503 0.45 6.96 -20.32
N TYR A 504 -0.59 7.76 -20.51
CA TYR A 504 -0.60 9.17 -20.13
C TYR A 504 -1.98 9.57 -19.61
N LEU A 505 -1.99 10.67 -18.87
CA LEU A 505 -3.18 11.35 -18.37
C LEU A 505 -3.24 12.74 -18.98
N VAL A 506 -4.41 13.17 -19.46
CA VAL A 506 -4.66 14.58 -19.79
C VAL A 506 -5.39 15.22 -18.61
N ARG A 507 -4.86 16.31 -18.06
CA ARG A 507 -5.46 17.00 -16.93
C ARG A 507 -6.66 17.83 -17.35
N ASN A 508 -7.80 17.65 -16.66
CA ASN A 508 -9.04 18.41 -16.87
C ASN A 508 -9.46 18.59 -18.35
N SER A 509 -9.20 17.60 -19.20
CA SER A 509 -9.38 17.70 -20.64
C SER A 509 -9.19 16.33 -21.30
N THR A 510 -9.16 16.27 -22.63
CA THR A 510 -8.94 15.05 -23.41
C THR A 510 -7.87 15.15 -24.47
N THR A 511 -7.49 13.98 -24.95
CA THR A 511 -6.64 13.78 -26.12
C THR A 511 -7.10 14.61 -27.32
N GLU A 512 -8.41 14.65 -27.60
CA GLU A 512 -8.97 15.41 -28.73
C GLU A 512 -8.85 16.92 -28.54
N GLU A 513 -9.11 17.42 -27.33
CA GLU A 513 -8.95 18.84 -27.02
C GLU A 513 -7.48 19.28 -27.07
N VAL A 514 -6.54 18.39 -26.73
CA VAL A 514 -5.11 18.64 -26.94
C VAL A 514 -4.76 18.64 -28.44
N LEU A 515 -5.23 17.67 -29.21
CA LEU A 515 -4.95 17.56 -30.66
C LEU A 515 -5.55 18.70 -31.49
N SER A 516 -6.69 19.24 -31.07
CA SER A 516 -7.31 20.44 -31.67
C SER A 516 -6.61 21.76 -31.27
N GLY A 517 -5.69 21.71 -30.32
CA GLY A 517 -4.97 22.88 -29.80
C GLY A 517 -5.74 23.70 -28.76
N LYS A 518 -6.91 23.22 -28.32
CA LYS A 518 -7.70 23.85 -27.23
C LYS A 518 -7.00 23.70 -25.88
N THR A 519 -6.36 22.57 -25.65
CA THR A 519 -5.60 22.26 -24.42
C THR A 519 -4.11 22.20 -24.73
N PRO A 520 -3.24 22.83 -23.92
CA PRO A 520 -1.82 22.83 -24.18
C PRO A 520 -1.20 21.44 -23.93
N LEU A 521 -0.19 21.09 -24.73
CA LEU A 521 0.55 19.83 -24.59
C LEU A 521 1.20 19.65 -23.20
N SER A 522 1.40 20.73 -22.44
CA SER A 522 1.91 20.68 -21.06
C SER A 522 0.96 20.00 -20.07
N ASP A 523 -0.32 19.87 -20.41
CA ASP A 523 -1.32 19.19 -19.58
C ASP A 523 -1.38 17.68 -19.84
N VAL A 524 -0.55 17.18 -20.76
CA VAL A 524 -0.32 15.75 -20.98
C VAL A 524 0.76 15.26 -20.03
N LEU A 525 0.38 14.44 -19.05
CA LEU A 525 1.28 13.82 -18.08
C LEU A 525 1.51 12.35 -18.45
N PHE A 526 2.70 12.05 -18.97
CA PHE A 526 3.11 10.66 -19.16
C PHE A 526 3.33 9.96 -17.82
N LEU A 527 3.03 8.66 -17.78
CA LEU A 527 3.39 7.82 -16.66
C LEU A 527 4.90 7.87 -16.43
N ASN A 528 5.31 8.10 -15.19
CA ASN A 528 6.72 8.03 -14.79
C ASN A 528 7.14 6.59 -14.47
N GLU A 529 6.34 5.88 -13.68
CA GLU A 529 6.59 4.49 -13.32
C GLU A 529 5.28 3.73 -13.01
N GLY A 530 5.20 2.46 -13.40
CA GLY A 530 4.15 1.53 -12.92
C GLY A 530 4.69 0.53 -11.90
N VAL A 531 3.95 0.28 -10.83
CA VAL A 531 4.32 -0.62 -9.73
C VAL A 531 3.72 -2.00 -10.01
N ALA A 532 4.48 -3.08 -9.91
CA ALA A 532 3.92 -4.43 -10.09
C ALA A 532 2.90 -4.79 -9.00
N GLU A 533 1.85 -5.53 -9.37
CA GLU A 533 0.82 -6.12 -8.50
C GLU A 533 0.51 -7.56 -8.91
N ASP A 534 -0.16 -8.34 -8.04
CA ASP A 534 -0.21 -9.82 -8.09
C ASP A 534 -0.59 -10.43 -9.46
N ASP A 535 -1.36 -9.70 -10.26
CA ASP A 535 -1.83 -10.06 -11.60
C ASP A 535 -1.72 -8.90 -12.61
N GLY A 536 -0.92 -7.87 -12.33
CA GLY A 536 -0.87 -6.65 -13.14
C GLY A 536 0.12 -5.58 -12.67
N PHE A 537 -0.23 -4.32 -12.90
CA PHE A 537 0.54 -3.16 -12.46
C PHE A 537 -0.38 -2.02 -11.98
N SER A 538 0.01 -1.39 -10.88
CA SER A 538 -0.50 -0.12 -10.38
C SER A 538 0.14 1.04 -11.16
N LEU A 539 -0.64 1.91 -11.80
CA LEU A 539 -0.18 3.13 -12.43
C LEU A 539 -0.63 4.33 -11.62
N ASN A 540 0.31 5.16 -11.18
CA ASN A 540 0.04 6.32 -10.33
C ASN A 540 0.27 7.64 -11.07
N PHE A 541 -0.80 8.41 -11.24
CA PHE A 541 -0.80 9.74 -11.84
C PHE A 541 -1.02 10.86 -10.80
N GLN A 542 -0.50 10.68 -9.58
CA GLN A 542 -0.65 11.53 -8.39
C GLN A 542 -2.01 11.41 -7.71
N ASP A 543 -3.06 11.91 -8.36
CA ASP A 543 -4.43 11.96 -7.83
C ASP A 543 -5.35 10.88 -8.42
N LEU A 544 -4.83 10.11 -9.37
CA LEU A 544 -5.48 8.92 -9.92
C LEU A 544 -4.51 7.73 -9.84
N VAL A 545 -4.97 6.63 -9.23
CA VAL A 545 -4.28 5.34 -9.21
C VAL A 545 -5.16 4.29 -9.85
N VAL A 546 -4.62 3.58 -10.84
CA VAL A 546 -5.32 2.54 -11.59
C VAL A 546 -4.52 1.25 -11.61
N LYS A 547 -5.21 0.12 -11.60
CA LYS A 547 -4.63 -1.19 -11.85
C LYS A 547 -4.80 -1.54 -13.32
N ILE A 548 -3.73 -1.94 -14.00
CA ILE A 548 -3.74 -2.56 -15.32
C ILE A 548 -3.37 -4.04 -15.21
N GLN A 549 -3.98 -4.93 -15.98
CA GLN A 549 -3.68 -6.36 -15.95
C GLN A 549 -3.97 -7.01 -17.30
N ALA A 550 -3.19 -8.02 -17.69
CA ALA A 550 -3.58 -8.88 -18.81
C ALA A 550 -4.80 -9.71 -18.40
N THR A 551 -5.74 -9.91 -19.32
CA THR A 551 -6.96 -10.69 -19.05
C THR A 551 -7.33 -11.59 -20.21
N ASN A 552 -7.93 -12.73 -19.88
CA ASN A 552 -8.56 -13.62 -20.86
C ASN A 552 -10.08 -13.35 -21.01
N GLN A 553 -10.62 -12.38 -20.27
CA GLN A 553 -12.03 -12.00 -20.38
C GLN A 553 -12.36 -11.55 -21.81
N ALA A 554 -13.54 -11.93 -22.29
CA ALA A 554 -14.06 -11.38 -23.54
C ALA A 554 -14.31 -9.87 -23.37
N LEU A 555 -14.07 -9.10 -24.44
CA LEU A 555 -14.50 -7.71 -24.46
C LEU A 555 -16.03 -7.66 -24.25
N PRO A 556 -16.55 -6.74 -23.41
CA PRO A 556 -17.98 -6.57 -23.30
C PRO A 556 -18.59 -6.24 -24.67
N LEU A 557 -19.76 -6.81 -24.96
CA LEU A 557 -20.50 -6.50 -26.18
C LEU A 557 -20.70 -4.97 -26.31
N GLY A 558 -20.58 -4.42 -27.51
CA GLY A 558 -20.72 -2.96 -27.75
C GLY A 558 -19.43 -2.14 -27.62
N THR A 559 -18.33 -2.71 -27.11
CA THR A 559 -17.12 -1.92 -26.77
C THR A 559 -16.10 -1.79 -27.90
N GLY A 560 -16.38 -2.29 -29.11
CA GLY A 560 -15.41 -2.37 -30.22
C GLY A 560 -14.75 -1.03 -30.60
N LEU A 561 -15.48 0.07 -30.42
CA LEU A 561 -15.01 1.43 -30.70
C LEU A 561 -14.65 2.25 -29.44
N GLN A 562 -14.94 1.77 -28.22
CA GLN A 562 -14.80 2.52 -26.95
C GLN A 562 -13.35 2.74 -26.46
N GLY A 563 -12.40 2.76 -27.39
CA GLY A 563 -11.05 3.25 -27.17
C GLY A 563 -10.54 4.04 -28.35
N GLN A 564 -11.37 4.40 -29.33
CA GLN A 564 -11.00 5.27 -30.44
C GLN A 564 -11.33 6.73 -30.12
N GLN A 565 -10.83 7.66 -30.92
CA GLN A 565 -11.21 9.08 -30.81
C GLN A 565 -12.70 9.23 -31.14
N GLN A 566 -13.45 9.94 -30.28
CA GLN A 566 -14.93 10.03 -30.34
C GLN A 566 -15.62 8.65 -30.32
N GLY A 567 -14.98 7.70 -29.64
CA GLY A 567 -15.40 6.30 -29.56
C GLY A 567 -16.49 6.02 -28.53
N GLU A 568 -17.14 7.03 -27.96
CA GLU A 568 -18.29 6.89 -27.05
C GLU A 568 -19.53 6.36 -27.79
N LEU A 569 -19.42 5.14 -28.32
CA LEU A 569 -20.38 4.46 -29.18
C LEU A 569 -20.62 3.03 -28.69
N ILE A 570 -21.75 2.46 -29.10
CA ILE A 570 -22.07 1.04 -28.96
C ILE A 570 -21.93 0.37 -30.33
N ASP A 571 -20.89 -0.46 -30.47
CA ASP A 571 -20.60 -1.19 -31.71
C ASP A 571 -21.16 -2.61 -31.68
N LEU A 572 -22.25 -2.82 -32.41
CA LEU A 572 -22.91 -4.12 -32.58
C LEU A 572 -22.78 -4.66 -34.00
N ARG A 573 -21.88 -4.11 -34.82
CA ARG A 573 -21.61 -4.64 -36.15
C ARG A 573 -21.13 -6.10 -36.05
N GLY A 574 -21.61 -6.95 -36.95
CA GLY A 574 -21.37 -8.39 -36.93
C GLY A 574 -22.18 -9.17 -35.89
N VAL A 575 -22.94 -8.52 -35.02
CA VAL A 575 -23.95 -9.19 -34.17
C VAL A 575 -25.18 -9.46 -35.02
N THR A 576 -25.63 -10.71 -35.10
CA THR A 576 -26.67 -11.13 -36.05
C THR A 576 -28.07 -11.23 -35.43
N GLN A 577 -28.20 -11.00 -34.12
CA GLN A 577 -29.47 -10.98 -33.39
C GLN A 577 -29.61 -9.63 -32.70
N SER A 578 -30.86 -9.23 -32.39
CA SER A 578 -31.09 -8.05 -31.57
C SER A 578 -30.47 -8.21 -30.17
N VAL A 579 -30.12 -7.08 -29.56
CA VAL A 579 -29.39 -7.04 -28.30
C VAL A 579 -30.25 -6.39 -27.23
N THR A 580 -30.54 -7.11 -26.15
CA THR A 580 -31.17 -6.52 -24.97
C THR A 580 -30.14 -5.72 -24.20
N ALA A 581 -30.53 -4.49 -23.84
CA ALA A 581 -29.77 -3.57 -23.03
C ALA A 581 -30.50 -3.32 -21.70
N GLU A 582 -29.82 -3.56 -20.59
CA GLU A 582 -30.23 -3.08 -19.27
C GLU A 582 -29.44 -1.82 -18.96
N PHE A 583 -30.15 -0.72 -18.69
CA PHE A 583 -29.59 0.58 -18.36
C PHE A 583 -29.74 0.82 -16.88
N ILE A 584 -28.64 1.16 -16.21
CA ILE A 584 -28.63 1.66 -14.84
C ILE A 584 -28.22 3.12 -14.92
N VAL A 585 -29.09 4.01 -14.44
CA VAL A 585 -28.90 5.46 -14.59
C VAL A 585 -28.87 6.17 -13.24
N ASN A 586 -28.03 7.19 -13.15
CA ASN A 586 -27.88 8.08 -11.99
C ASN A 586 -27.87 9.54 -12.47
N ARG A 587 -28.34 10.48 -11.64
CA ARG A 587 -28.40 11.90 -12.01
C ARG A 587 -28.08 12.81 -10.83
N GLU A 588 -27.22 13.80 -11.06
CA GLU A 588 -26.91 14.93 -10.15
C GLU A 588 -26.98 16.19 -11.00
N ALA A 589 -28.19 16.69 -11.24
CA ALA A 589 -28.40 17.82 -12.14
C ALA A 589 -29.67 18.61 -11.81
N ALA A 590 -29.57 19.93 -11.93
CA ALA A 590 -30.71 20.83 -11.80
C ALA A 590 -31.72 20.66 -12.95
N TYR A 591 -31.23 20.41 -14.17
CA TYR A 591 -32.07 20.23 -15.35
C TYR A 591 -32.72 18.86 -15.39
N ASP A 592 -33.94 18.82 -15.93
CA ASP A 592 -34.67 17.56 -16.10
C ASP A 592 -34.27 16.84 -17.38
N ASN A 593 -33.07 16.26 -17.34
CA ASN A 593 -32.40 15.70 -18.51
C ASN A 593 -33.07 14.43 -19.04
N PHE A 594 -32.99 14.27 -20.35
CA PHE A 594 -33.36 13.07 -21.09
C PHE A 594 -32.13 12.52 -21.80
N VAL A 595 -31.86 11.22 -21.66
CA VAL A 595 -30.78 10.54 -22.39
C VAL A 595 -31.37 9.48 -23.32
N GLY A 596 -30.87 9.43 -24.55
CA GLY A 596 -31.25 8.45 -25.56
C GLY A 596 -30.06 7.98 -26.37
N PHE A 597 -30.33 7.07 -27.31
CA PHE A 597 -29.37 6.56 -28.27
C PHE A 597 -29.96 6.63 -29.68
N TYR A 598 -29.15 6.87 -30.70
CA TYR A 598 -29.57 6.89 -32.11
C TYR A 598 -28.60 6.08 -32.96
N ALA A 599 -29.10 5.53 -34.07
CA ALA A 599 -28.26 4.79 -35.00
C ALA A 599 -27.36 5.74 -35.81
N VAL A 600 -26.12 5.32 -36.04
CA VAL A 600 -25.20 6.00 -36.96
C VAL A 600 -24.75 5.04 -38.04
N ALA A 601 -24.61 5.55 -39.26
CA ALA A 601 -24.20 4.79 -40.45
C ALA A 601 -22.71 4.44 -40.42
N ASP A 602 -21.90 5.28 -39.78
CA ASP A 602 -20.45 5.10 -39.68
C ASP A 602 -19.86 5.62 -38.36
N GLU A 603 -18.56 5.38 -38.18
CA GLU A 603 -17.80 5.77 -36.99
C GLU A 603 -17.61 7.29 -36.86
N ASN A 604 -17.91 8.07 -37.91
CA ASN A 604 -17.85 9.52 -37.90
C ASN A 604 -19.19 10.17 -37.51
N GLY A 605 -20.19 9.36 -37.15
CA GLY A 605 -21.49 9.84 -36.72
C GLY A 605 -22.45 10.20 -37.85
N GLY A 606 -22.15 9.84 -39.11
CA GLY A 606 -23.08 10.06 -40.20
C GLY A 606 -24.43 9.37 -39.93
N ILE A 607 -25.55 10.01 -40.29
CA ILE A 607 -26.90 9.49 -40.09
C ILE A 607 -27.48 9.09 -41.45
N ASP A 608 -27.88 7.83 -41.59
CA ASP A 608 -28.58 7.31 -42.77
C ASP A 608 -30.08 7.46 -42.57
N THR A 609 -30.69 8.41 -43.28
CA THR A 609 -32.12 8.72 -43.14
C THR A 609 -33.02 7.83 -43.97
N ASN A 610 -32.47 7.09 -44.93
CA ASN A 610 -33.21 6.38 -45.95
C ASN A 610 -33.02 4.84 -45.91
N GLY A 611 -32.04 4.35 -45.16
CA GLY A 611 -31.76 2.93 -44.92
C GLY A 611 -30.92 2.25 -46.01
N ASP A 612 -30.19 2.99 -46.85
CA ASP A 612 -29.32 2.45 -47.90
C ASP A 612 -27.90 2.11 -47.41
N GLY A 613 -27.59 2.39 -46.15
CA GLY A 613 -26.29 2.20 -45.52
C GLY A 613 -25.29 3.32 -45.78
N ILE A 614 -25.73 4.44 -46.37
CA ILE A 614 -24.90 5.61 -46.64
C ILE A 614 -25.40 6.79 -45.80
N ALA A 615 -24.48 7.52 -45.18
CA ALA A 615 -24.84 8.71 -44.42
C ALA A 615 -25.43 9.81 -45.32
N ASP A 616 -26.65 10.25 -45.03
CA ASP A 616 -27.33 11.37 -45.67
C ASP A 616 -27.03 12.71 -44.98
N VAL A 617 -26.91 12.68 -43.65
CA VAL A 617 -26.65 13.84 -42.80
C VAL A 617 -25.35 13.62 -42.04
N LEU A 618 -24.37 14.48 -42.27
CA LEU A 618 -23.05 14.40 -41.64
C LEU A 618 -22.98 15.27 -40.39
N VAL A 619 -22.12 14.88 -39.44
CA VAL A 619 -21.82 15.68 -38.24
C VAL A 619 -21.52 17.14 -38.60
N GLY A 620 -22.17 18.06 -37.89
CA GLY A 620 -22.04 19.51 -38.08
C GLY A 620 -22.87 20.10 -39.22
N GLN A 621 -23.62 19.29 -39.98
CA GLN A 621 -24.59 19.80 -40.96
C GLN A 621 -25.88 20.28 -40.28
N ALA A 622 -26.54 21.27 -40.89
CA ALA A 622 -27.87 21.70 -40.45
C ALA A 622 -28.86 20.53 -40.53
N GLY A 623 -29.69 20.36 -39.51
CA GLY A 623 -30.65 19.25 -39.42
C GLY A 623 -30.09 17.99 -38.73
N TYR A 624 -28.83 17.98 -38.30
CA TYR A 624 -28.23 16.82 -37.63
C TYR A 624 -28.97 16.45 -36.33
N THR A 625 -29.27 17.45 -35.49
CA THR A 625 -29.97 17.24 -34.22
C THR A 625 -31.35 16.62 -34.43
N GLU A 626 -32.12 17.17 -35.36
CA GLU A 626 -33.45 16.68 -35.72
C GLU A 626 -33.38 15.26 -36.30
N ALA A 627 -32.41 14.98 -37.18
CA ALA A 627 -32.17 13.65 -37.73
C ALA A 627 -31.82 12.64 -36.62
N ALA A 628 -30.89 12.97 -35.71
CA ALA A 628 -30.50 12.10 -34.62
C ALA A 628 -31.66 11.79 -33.66
N VAL A 629 -32.38 12.83 -33.23
CA VAL A 629 -33.51 12.68 -32.28
C VAL A 629 -34.70 11.96 -32.92
N SER A 630 -34.94 12.15 -34.22
CA SER A 630 -35.99 11.44 -34.97
C SER A 630 -35.68 9.95 -35.16
N GLN A 631 -34.40 9.59 -35.30
CA GLN A 631 -33.91 8.21 -35.44
C GLN A 631 -33.46 7.59 -34.12
N ARG A 632 -33.79 8.19 -32.98
CA ARG A 632 -33.49 7.58 -31.68
C ARG A 632 -34.12 6.19 -31.57
N VAL A 633 -33.46 5.31 -30.84
CA VAL A 633 -33.94 3.97 -30.56
C VAL A 633 -35.19 4.05 -29.69
N ALA A 634 -36.32 3.66 -30.25
CA ALA A 634 -37.60 3.73 -29.57
C ALA A 634 -37.60 2.85 -28.30
N GLY A 635 -38.13 3.39 -27.20
CA GLY A 635 -38.19 2.69 -25.91
C GLY A 635 -36.93 2.80 -25.05
N ILE A 636 -35.86 3.41 -25.56
CA ILE A 636 -34.67 3.79 -24.77
C ILE A 636 -34.78 5.28 -24.43
N ASP A 637 -35.76 5.58 -23.58
CA ASP A 637 -36.13 6.93 -23.17
C ASP A 637 -35.72 7.13 -21.69
N LEU A 638 -34.44 7.40 -21.43
CA LEU A 638 -33.87 7.39 -20.08
C LEU A 638 -34.10 8.72 -19.37
N THR A 639 -34.70 8.66 -18.19
CA THR A 639 -34.94 9.82 -17.32
C THR A 639 -34.81 9.38 -15.87
N VAL A 640 -34.46 10.28 -14.97
CA VAL A 640 -34.57 10.01 -13.53
C VAL A 640 -34.60 11.34 -12.80
N ASN A 641 -35.24 11.43 -11.64
CA ASN A 641 -35.24 12.64 -10.83
C ASN A 641 -33.82 13.01 -10.39
N ASN A 642 -33.58 14.28 -10.03
CA ASN A 642 -32.32 14.70 -9.44
C ASN A 642 -31.97 13.86 -8.19
N GLN A 643 -30.70 13.47 -8.06
CA GLN A 643 -30.17 12.55 -7.04
C GLN A 643 -30.85 11.17 -7.06
N GLY A 644 -31.48 10.80 -8.18
CA GLY A 644 -32.20 9.55 -8.33
C GLY A 644 -31.38 8.49 -9.06
N THR A 645 -31.76 7.23 -8.82
CA THR A 645 -31.29 6.06 -9.57
C THR A 645 -32.50 5.36 -10.21
N ALA A 646 -32.36 4.90 -11.44
CA ALA A 646 -33.39 4.10 -12.11
C ALA A 646 -32.77 2.99 -12.97
N THR A 647 -33.58 1.98 -13.28
CA THR A 647 -33.20 0.91 -14.20
C THR A 647 -34.22 0.82 -15.33
N TYR A 648 -33.72 0.74 -16.56
CA TYR A 648 -34.50 0.59 -17.77
C TYR A 648 -34.06 -0.63 -18.55
N THR A 649 -34.92 -1.13 -19.43
CA THR A 649 -34.56 -2.10 -20.44
C THR A 649 -34.93 -1.59 -21.82
N GLY A 650 -34.14 -1.95 -22.82
CA GLY A 650 -34.37 -1.61 -24.21
C GLY A 650 -33.72 -2.61 -25.14
N THR A 651 -33.93 -2.42 -26.43
CA THR A 651 -33.39 -3.32 -27.45
C THR A 651 -32.67 -2.51 -28.51
N PHE A 652 -31.42 -2.86 -28.76
CA PHE A 652 -30.67 -2.40 -29.92
C PHE A 652 -30.83 -3.37 -31.08
N GLU A 653 -30.92 -2.82 -32.28
CA GLU A 653 -30.93 -3.62 -33.50
C GLU A 653 -29.57 -4.28 -33.76
N ALA A 654 -29.62 -5.41 -34.44
CA ALA A 654 -28.46 -6.17 -34.86
C ALA A 654 -27.62 -5.38 -35.89
N ASP A 655 -26.35 -5.73 -36.03
CA ASP A 655 -25.45 -5.24 -37.08
C ASP A 655 -25.41 -3.70 -37.26
N SER A 656 -25.48 -2.97 -36.14
CA SER A 656 -25.67 -1.51 -36.13
C SER A 656 -24.67 -0.82 -35.19
N LEU A 657 -24.48 0.49 -35.40
CA LEU A 657 -23.74 1.38 -34.50
C LEU A 657 -24.72 2.34 -33.82
N PHE A 658 -24.52 2.62 -32.53
CA PHE A 658 -25.34 3.58 -31.79
C PHE A 658 -24.50 4.61 -31.04
N ALA A 659 -24.95 5.86 -31.08
CA ALA A 659 -24.36 6.96 -30.33
C ALA A 659 -25.33 7.46 -29.23
N PRO A 660 -24.86 7.75 -28.01
CA PRO A 660 -25.65 8.42 -26.99
C PRO A 660 -25.84 9.92 -27.30
N PHE A 661 -26.90 10.49 -26.73
CA PHE A 661 -27.12 11.93 -26.66
C PHE A 661 -27.88 12.31 -25.40
N ILE A 662 -27.72 13.56 -24.97
CA ILE A 662 -28.48 14.16 -23.87
C ILE A 662 -29.27 15.36 -24.38
N ILE A 663 -30.54 15.46 -23.99
CA ILE A 663 -31.38 16.65 -24.13
C ILE A 663 -31.45 17.33 -22.76
N ALA A 664 -30.90 18.54 -22.68
CA ALA A 664 -30.88 19.32 -21.46
C ALA A 664 -32.27 19.91 -21.16
N ASN A 665 -32.81 19.61 -19.98
CA ASN A 665 -34.10 20.16 -19.50
C ASN A 665 -35.27 20.05 -20.49
N GLY A 666 -35.35 18.95 -21.23
CA GLY A 666 -36.29 18.84 -22.35
C GLY A 666 -36.57 17.40 -22.77
N ARG A 667 -37.33 17.25 -23.85
CA ARG A 667 -37.76 15.95 -24.36
C ARG A 667 -37.72 15.94 -25.90
N PRO A 668 -37.65 14.75 -26.52
CA PRO A 668 -37.57 14.63 -27.98
C PRO A 668 -38.71 15.31 -28.75
N ASP A 669 -39.91 15.39 -28.17
CA ASP A 669 -41.08 15.99 -28.82
C ASP A 669 -40.93 17.49 -29.07
N ALA A 670 -40.23 18.23 -28.20
CA ALA A 670 -39.93 19.65 -28.43
C ALA A 670 -39.02 19.84 -29.65
N ILE A 671 -38.02 18.98 -29.83
CA ILE A 671 -37.09 19.04 -30.98
C ILE A 671 -37.79 18.69 -32.30
N LEU A 672 -38.79 17.79 -32.24
CA LEU A 672 -39.48 17.26 -33.42
C LEU A 672 -40.79 17.99 -33.75
N ASP A 673 -41.12 19.05 -33.01
CA ASP A 673 -42.28 19.89 -33.30
C ASP A 673 -41.97 20.90 -34.44
N SER A 674 -42.82 21.92 -34.58
CA SER A 674 -42.68 22.93 -35.65
C SER A 674 -42.21 24.31 -35.15
N ASP A 675 -41.93 24.45 -33.86
CA ASP A 675 -41.53 25.70 -33.20
C ASP A 675 -40.06 25.65 -32.73
N PRO A 676 -39.09 26.00 -33.59
CA PRO A 676 -37.67 25.93 -33.24
C PRO A 676 -37.24 26.86 -32.10
N ASN A 677 -38.11 27.75 -31.60
CA ASN A 677 -37.79 28.67 -30.50
C ASN A 677 -37.91 28.01 -29.13
N ASN A 678 -38.50 26.81 -29.04
CA ASN A 678 -38.64 26.07 -27.80
C ASN A 678 -37.64 24.91 -27.68
N ASN A 679 -36.78 24.72 -28.69
CA ASN A 679 -35.85 23.59 -28.75
C ASN A 679 -34.89 23.63 -27.56
N PRO A 680 -34.84 22.56 -26.74
CA PRO A 680 -33.80 22.41 -25.73
C PRO A 680 -32.42 22.21 -26.36
N ASP A 681 -31.36 22.47 -25.59
CA ASP A 681 -30.01 22.13 -26.00
C ASP A 681 -29.83 20.61 -26.05
N VAL A 682 -29.12 20.12 -27.08
CA VAL A 682 -28.84 18.70 -27.30
C VAL A 682 -27.35 18.52 -27.51
N TYR A 683 -26.77 17.57 -26.79
CA TYR A 683 -25.33 17.28 -26.88
C TYR A 683 -25.07 15.82 -27.23
N PHE A 684 -24.03 15.61 -28.04
CA PHE A 684 -23.67 14.35 -28.68
C PHE A 684 -22.20 13.97 -28.38
N SER A 685 -21.84 12.70 -28.65
CA SER A 685 -20.45 12.21 -28.55
C SER A 685 -19.51 12.91 -29.54
N PHE A 686 -20.03 13.30 -30.70
CA PHE A 686 -19.23 13.90 -31.76
C PHE A 686 -19.06 15.40 -31.53
N LEU A 687 -17.81 15.83 -31.33
CA LEU A 687 -17.48 17.23 -31.04
C LEU A 687 -18.05 18.21 -32.10
N GLY A 688 -18.01 17.81 -33.37
CA GLY A 688 -18.52 18.61 -34.48
C GLY A 688 -20.05 18.78 -34.50
N ALA A 689 -20.80 17.95 -33.77
CA ALA A 689 -22.25 18.05 -33.65
C ALA A 689 -22.67 19.03 -32.55
N ASN A 690 -21.77 19.33 -31.60
CA ASN A 690 -22.04 20.25 -30.49
C ASN A 690 -21.72 21.69 -30.95
N THR A 691 -22.69 22.59 -30.79
CA THR A 691 -22.58 23.99 -31.28
C THR A 691 -21.47 24.78 -30.60
N ASP A 692 -21.12 24.42 -29.37
CA ASP A 692 -20.05 25.02 -28.58
C ASP A 692 -18.67 24.38 -28.79
N GLN A 693 -18.60 23.30 -29.58
CA GLN A 693 -17.38 22.52 -29.78
C GLN A 693 -16.74 22.08 -28.45
N ALA A 694 -17.59 21.74 -27.47
CA ALA A 694 -17.19 21.10 -26.22
C ALA A 694 -17.59 19.63 -26.21
N SER A 695 -16.87 18.85 -25.41
CA SER A 695 -17.23 17.45 -25.18
C SER A 695 -18.21 17.39 -24.01
N HIS A 696 -19.37 16.79 -24.24
CA HIS A 696 -20.41 16.64 -23.22
C HIS A 696 -20.58 15.20 -22.76
N ILE A 697 -19.97 14.24 -23.45
CA ILE A 697 -20.07 12.83 -23.13
C ILE A 697 -18.65 12.30 -22.89
N ARG A 698 -18.48 11.51 -21.83
CA ARG A 698 -17.22 10.87 -21.44
C ARG A 698 -17.43 9.39 -21.17
N LEU A 699 -16.46 8.58 -21.57
CA LEU A 699 -16.38 7.19 -21.12
C LEU A 699 -15.86 7.13 -19.67
N LEU A 700 -16.64 6.59 -18.75
CA LEU A 700 -16.24 6.36 -17.35
C LEU A 700 -15.71 4.93 -17.11
N GLY A 701 -16.00 4.04 -18.06
CA GLY A 701 -15.59 2.63 -18.10
C GLY A 701 -16.29 1.93 -19.27
N SER A 702 -16.04 0.64 -19.50
CA SER A 702 -16.73 -0.10 -20.58
C SER A 702 -18.25 0.00 -20.46
N ASN A 703 -18.91 0.46 -21.54
CA ASN A 703 -20.35 0.72 -21.62
C ASN A 703 -20.89 1.63 -20.51
N THR A 704 -20.08 2.57 -20.01
CA THR A 704 -20.50 3.54 -18.98
C THR A 704 -20.18 4.96 -19.43
N PHE A 705 -21.22 5.78 -19.56
CA PHE A 705 -21.16 7.14 -20.11
C PHE A 705 -21.56 8.16 -19.05
N GLY A 706 -20.75 9.20 -18.86
CA GLY A 706 -21.08 10.39 -18.06
C GLY A 706 -21.40 11.56 -18.98
N PHE A 707 -22.34 12.41 -18.57
CA PHE A 707 -22.89 13.48 -19.38
C PHE A 707 -22.82 14.84 -18.66
N GLU A 708 -22.66 15.91 -19.44
CA GLU A 708 -22.78 17.32 -19.04
C GLU A 708 -23.97 17.98 -19.75
N ASP A 709 -24.80 18.73 -19.02
CA ASP A 709 -26.04 19.32 -19.53
C ASP A 709 -25.98 20.85 -19.80
N LEU A 710 -24.85 21.49 -19.51
CA LEU A 710 -24.63 22.93 -19.70
C LEU A 710 -23.64 23.26 -20.82
N VAL A 711 -23.90 24.35 -21.53
CA VAL A 711 -23.05 24.89 -22.62
C VAL A 711 -21.59 25.06 -22.17
N ASN A 712 -20.66 24.76 -23.06
CA ASN A 712 -19.21 24.68 -22.87
C ASN A 712 -18.77 23.56 -21.91
N GLY A 713 -19.59 22.51 -21.77
CA GLY A 713 -19.33 21.38 -20.87
C GLY A 713 -19.47 21.73 -19.38
N GLY A 714 -20.28 22.73 -19.05
CA GLY A 714 -20.69 23.02 -17.68
C GLY A 714 -19.60 23.18 -16.64
N ASN A 715 -19.78 22.48 -15.51
CA ASN A 715 -18.85 22.35 -14.41
C ASN A 715 -17.84 21.20 -14.61
N GLN A 716 -17.98 20.43 -15.69
CA GLN A 716 -17.03 19.40 -16.13
C GLN A 716 -16.84 18.25 -15.12
N ASP A 717 -17.85 17.91 -14.32
CA ASP A 717 -17.84 16.75 -13.42
C ASP A 717 -18.60 15.51 -13.96
N TYR A 718 -19.28 15.64 -15.11
CA TYR A 718 -19.93 14.63 -15.94
C TYR A 718 -20.87 13.70 -15.18
N ASN A 719 -21.52 14.22 -14.14
CA ASN A 719 -22.48 13.52 -13.30
C ASN A 719 -23.92 14.01 -13.50
N ASP A 720 -24.14 15.00 -14.37
CA ASP A 720 -25.48 15.51 -14.73
C ASP A 720 -26.38 14.40 -15.29
N PHE A 721 -25.77 13.37 -15.86
CA PHE A 721 -26.38 12.06 -16.05
C PHE A 721 -25.28 11.01 -16.16
N ILE A 722 -25.51 9.80 -15.64
CA ILE A 722 -24.64 8.65 -15.85
C ILE A 722 -25.47 7.49 -16.35
N VAL A 723 -25.00 6.80 -17.40
CA VAL A 723 -25.63 5.60 -17.95
C VAL A 723 -24.63 4.45 -17.99
N ARG A 724 -24.89 3.39 -17.25
CA ARG A 724 -24.19 2.10 -17.35
C ARG A 724 -25.08 1.09 -18.08
N ILE A 725 -24.52 0.38 -19.07
CA ILE A 725 -25.28 -0.54 -19.92
C ILE A 725 -24.73 -1.96 -19.83
N ASN A 726 -25.59 -2.91 -19.48
CA ASN A 726 -25.31 -4.33 -19.60
C ASN A 726 -26.00 -4.86 -20.88
N LEU A 727 -25.19 -5.34 -21.83
CA LEU A 727 -25.67 -5.81 -23.14
C LEU A 727 -25.66 -7.33 -23.23
N SER A 728 -26.72 -7.91 -23.79
CA SER A 728 -26.85 -9.36 -24.00
C SER A 728 -27.54 -9.68 -25.33
N VAL A 729 -26.98 -10.63 -26.08
CA VAL A 729 -27.56 -11.08 -27.35
C VAL A 729 -28.83 -11.88 -27.07
N ASN A 730 -29.92 -11.56 -27.78
CA ASN A 730 -31.17 -12.29 -27.63
C ASN A 730 -31.04 -13.69 -28.26
N ASN A 731 -31.34 -14.73 -27.49
CA ASN A 731 -31.37 -16.09 -28.02
C ASN A 731 -32.50 -16.20 -29.07
N PRO A 732 -32.28 -16.89 -30.19
CA PRO A 732 -33.35 -17.16 -31.13
C PRO A 732 -34.45 -17.93 -30.39
N THR A 733 -35.67 -17.39 -30.38
CA THR A 733 -36.84 -18.13 -29.89
C THR A 733 -37.00 -19.38 -30.74
N THR A 734 -36.82 -20.55 -30.13
CA THR A 734 -37.08 -21.86 -30.73
C THR A 734 -38.54 -22.05 -31.08
#